data_AF-A0A8V5GEJ8-F1
#
_entry.id   AF-A0A8V5GEJ8-F1
#
_cell.length_a   1.000
_cell.length_b   1.000
_cell.length_c   1.000
_cell.angle_alpha   90.00
_cell.angle_beta   90.00
_cell.angle_gamma   90.00
#
_symmetry.space_group_name_H-M   'P 1'
#
loop_
_entity.id
_entity.type
_entity.pdbx_description
1 polymer ?
#
loop_
_entity_poly.entity_id
_entity_poly.type
_entity_poly.pdbx_seq_one_letter_code
_entity_poly.pdbx_strand_id
1 'polypeptide(L)'
;MPSPRCPQDGAGGSGDRCSREIRVRACSRRALRAAMRLRLPVRGPAALKVLAAAAAAAAPVELQWGSPARERAPPGPGAAPTLELESGALLFSPNAICQFFFLRRGDASTDLGTQWLEWEATELQPAATTALYGRLVLGRTMAEAVGVLREPLTHMEQSLARTGTAFLTGEAPSVADVVVWGTLFPVLQEESSVPAELPALRTWFRTMTLSDPCRAAADTVLVPTALSELTSHLRQQPGPRGAGAGAGAGSGSPAPSPASPPEDEGSERVLTEAEIAAATDAWARGAAALPKPWRPQTPVLPVEGMRNILITSALPYVNNVPHLGNIIGCVLSADTFARYCRLRNWNTLYVCGTDEYGTATETRAVQEGLTPREVCDKYHRIHGDIYAWFGISFDYFGRTTTPKQTIIAQDIFRRLLARGFLLQDTVEQLRCQLCCRFLADRFVEGTCPMCGYGEARGDQCDKCGKLINAVELKLQQPLEQWLELSWASGHWTPNARHITRSWLREGLRPRCITRDLQWGTPVPLDGFRDKVFYVWFDAPIGYLSITANYTDQWERWWKNPEQVELYNFMAKDNVPFHSVIFPCSLLGADDNYTLVNHLIATEYLNYEDGKFSKSRGVGVFGDMAMDTGIPADVWRFYLLYLRPEGQDSSFCWSDLMLKNNAELLNNLGNFINRAGMFVCKFFGGTVPSMVLAPEDKRLLARVTLELHQYHQLLERVRIRDALRCILSISRHGNQYIQVNEPWKRIKGGEEDRQRAGTVTGVAVNMASLLAVMLQPYMPSISSAIQGQLRIPPDCFVLTHTFTCTLPHGHRVGTVSPLFQKLEPERIEALRKRFGGGQAKQTPPAPQPPPAPQPPQQELAIATGNSPEVLAPHGKQQ
;
A
#
# COMPACT_ATOMS: atom_id res chain seq x y z
N MET A 1 67.80 -61.71 21.63
CA MET A 1 68.94 -62.32 20.91
C MET A 1 68.47 -62.71 19.52
N PRO A 2 69.28 -62.64 18.46
CA PRO A 2 70.13 -61.53 18.02
C PRO A 2 69.75 -61.06 16.58
N SER A 3 70.25 -59.88 16.17
CA SER A 3 70.49 -59.48 14.76
C SER A 3 71.46 -60.49 14.09
N PRO A 4 71.85 -60.46 12.78
CA PRO A 4 71.70 -59.39 11.76
C PRO A 4 71.49 -59.89 10.30
N ARG A 5 71.39 -58.97 9.32
CA ARG A 5 72.29 -58.88 8.13
C ARG A 5 71.93 -57.67 7.25
N CYS A 6 72.88 -56.75 7.18
CA CYS A 6 73.13 -55.71 6.15
C CYS A 6 74.09 -56.30 5.09
N PRO A 7 74.65 -55.57 4.08
CA PRO A 7 74.21 -54.36 3.35
C PRO A 7 74.57 -54.37 1.82
N GLN A 8 74.48 -53.17 1.18
CA GLN A 8 75.20 -52.62 -0.01
C GLN A 8 74.53 -52.74 -1.39
N ASP A 9 74.46 -51.74 -2.28
CA ASP A 9 75.00 -50.37 -2.47
C ASP A 9 74.02 -49.63 -3.43
N GLY A 10 73.91 -48.31 -3.64
CA GLY A 10 74.68 -47.14 -3.26
C GLY A 10 74.17 -45.92 -4.05
N ALA A 11 74.44 -44.73 -3.49
CA ALA A 11 74.56 -43.41 -4.10
C ALA A 11 73.33 -42.65 -4.65
N GLY A 12 73.06 -41.51 -4.00
CA GLY A 12 72.46 -40.33 -4.64
C GLY A 12 71.55 -39.53 -3.72
N GLY A 13 72.13 -38.58 -2.96
CA GLY A 13 71.46 -37.77 -1.94
C GLY A 13 70.33 -36.86 -2.45
N SER A 14 69.62 -36.12 -1.61
CA SER A 14 69.89 -35.68 -0.24
C SER A 14 68.63 -35.00 0.32
N GLY A 15 68.41 -35.03 1.63
CA GLY A 15 67.76 -33.92 2.33
C GLY A 15 66.52 -34.27 3.14
N ASP A 16 66.69 -34.15 4.45
CA ASP A 16 65.81 -34.50 5.54
C ASP A 16 64.47 -33.75 5.67
N ARG A 17 63.59 -34.49 6.37
CA ARG A 17 62.65 -34.09 7.42
C ARG A 17 62.73 -32.66 7.98
N CYS A 18 61.53 -32.30 8.42
CA CYS A 18 61.21 -31.54 9.64
C CYS A 18 61.15 -30.02 9.53
N SER A 19 59.96 -29.52 9.89
CA SER A 19 59.70 -28.25 10.57
C SER A 19 60.15 -26.98 9.88
N ARG A 20 59.17 -26.11 9.57
CA ARG A 20 59.04 -24.75 10.13
C ARG A 20 58.17 -23.84 9.25
N GLU A 21 57.63 -22.85 9.95
CA GLU A 21 57.44 -21.47 9.47
C GLU A 21 56.23 -21.19 8.57
N ILE A 22 55.27 -20.53 9.21
CA ILE A 22 54.54 -19.38 8.67
C ILE A 22 55.52 -18.52 7.86
N ARG A 23 55.38 -18.52 6.53
CA ARG A 23 55.97 -17.52 5.65
C ARG A 23 54.88 -16.77 4.91
N VAL A 24 54.74 -15.50 5.28
CA VAL A 24 54.22 -14.46 4.41
C VAL A 24 55.10 -14.41 3.16
N ARG A 25 54.52 -14.61 1.97
CA ARG A 25 55.14 -14.23 0.70
C ARG A 25 54.24 -13.26 -0.04
N ALA A 26 54.80 -12.08 -0.25
CA ALA A 26 54.24 -10.98 -0.98
C ALA A 26 53.94 -11.32 -2.45
N CYS A 27 52.83 -10.73 -2.90
CA CYS A 27 52.48 -10.33 -4.25
C CYS A 27 53.56 -10.52 -5.33
N SER A 28 53.34 -11.47 -6.24
CA SER A 28 53.78 -11.33 -7.63
C SER A 28 52.55 -11.33 -8.53
N ARG A 29 52.37 -10.21 -9.22
CA ARG A 29 51.30 -9.90 -10.16
C ARG A 29 51.13 -10.97 -11.24
N ARG A 30 49.97 -11.64 -11.21
CA ARG A 30 49.11 -11.84 -12.38
C ARG A 30 47.70 -12.13 -11.89
N ALA A 31 47.02 -11.07 -11.43
CA ALA A 31 45.58 -11.11 -11.26
C ALA A 31 44.97 -11.28 -12.66
N LEU A 32 44.53 -12.49 -12.99
CA LEU A 32 43.42 -12.66 -13.91
C LEU A 32 42.24 -11.94 -13.24
N ARG A 33 41.96 -10.70 -13.66
CA ARG A 33 40.70 -10.03 -13.31
C ARG A 33 39.60 -10.98 -13.76
N ALA A 34 38.83 -11.54 -12.84
CA ALA A 34 37.60 -12.23 -13.19
C ALA A 34 36.71 -11.18 -13.88
N ALA A 35 36.37 -11.37 -15.16
CA ALA A 35 35.47 -10.46 -15.86
C ALA A 35 34.03 -10.70 -15.37
N MET A 36 33.21 -9.64 -15.29
CA MET A 36 31.77 -9.80 -15.06
C MET A 36 31.17 -10.61 -16.21
N ARG A 37 30.17 -11.45 -15.96
CA ARG A 37 29.53 -12.24 -17.03
C ARG A 37 28.14 -11.69 -17.32
N LEU A 38 27.94 -11.20 -18.53
CA LEU A 38 26.65 -10.72 -19.00
C LEU A 38 25.96 -11.81 -19.82
N ARG A 39 24.82 -12.30 -19.33
CA ARG A 39 24.02 -13.32 -20.01
C ARG A 39 22.79 -12.71 -20.66
N LEU A 40 22.62 -12.93 -21.95
CA LEU A 40 21.50 -12.41 -22.74
C LEU A 40 20.65 -13.57 -23.29
N PRO A 41 19.39 -13.72 -22.84
CA PRO A 41 18.57 -14.87 -23.21
C PRO A 41 17.97 -14.77 -24.61
N VAL A 42 17.66 -13.57 -25.09
CA VAL A 42 17.07 -13.30 -26.42
C VAL A 42 17.62 -11.98 -26.97
N ARG A 43 17.76 -11.89 -28.29
CA ARG A 43 18.05 -10.64 -29.01
C ARG A 43 16.78 -9.78 -29.04
N GLY A 44 16.72 -8.74 -28.21
CA GLY A 44 15.55 -7.85 -28.08
C GLY A 44 15.88 -6.54 -27.36
N PRO A 45 14.87 -5.69 -27.08
CA PRO A 45 15.08 -4.34 -26.52
C PRO A 45 15.91 -4.34 -25.23
N ALA A 46 15.64 -5.28 -24.31
CA ALA A 46 16.39 -5.42 -23.07
C ALA A 46 17.87 -5.77 -23.28
N ALA A 47 18.19 -6.62 -24.26
CA ALA A 47 19.57 -6.94 -24.62
C ALA A 47 20.29 -5.76 -25.28
N LEU A 48 19.58 -5.01 -26.13
CA LEU A 48 20.11 -3.83 -26.80
C LEU A 48 20.53 -2.75 -25.79
N LYS A 49 19.64 -2.38 -24.85
CA LYS A 49 19.98 -1.35 -23.85
C LYS A 49 21.15 -1.74 -22.96
N VAL A 50 21.23 -3.01 -22.56
CA VAL A 50 22.32 -3.48 -21.68
C VAL A 50 23.66 -3.55 -22.41
N LEU A 51 23.69 -3.97 -23.68
CA LEU A 51 24.91 -3.96 -24.49
C LEU A 51 25.38 -2.53 -24.81
N ALA A 52 24.45 -1.64 -25.16
CA ALA A 52 24.76 -0.24 -25.41
C ALA A 52 25.33 0.43 -24.14
N ALA A 53 24.75 0.13 -22.97
CA ALA A 53 25.26 0.65 -21.70
C ALA A 53 26.62 0.08 -21.32
N ALA A 54 26.85 -1.22 -21.55
CA ALA A 54 28.16 -1.84 -21.31
C ALA A 54 29.25 -1.21 -22.20
N ALA A 55 28.94 -0.99 -23.49
CA ALA A 55 29.86 -0.34 -24.42
C ALA A 55 30.09 1.13 -24.05
N ALA A 56 29.03 1.88 -23.70
CA ALA A 56 29.13 3.29 -23.33
C ALA A 56 29.93 3.49 -22.03
N ALA A 57 29.83 2.52 -21.11
CA ALA A 57 30.58 2.52 -19.87
C ALA A 57 31.99 1.92 -19.98
N ALA A 58 32.38 1.40 -21.15
CA ALA A 58 33.57 0.56 -21.34
C ALA A 58 33.69 -0.57 -20.29
N ALA A 59 32.56 -1.17 -19.92
CA ALA A 59 32.48 -2.16 -18.85
C ALA A 59 33.13 -3.49 -19.27
N PRO A 60 34.02 -4.09 -18.46
CA PRO A 60 34.66 -5.36 -18.79
C PRO A 60 33.69 -6.53 -18.52
N VAL A 61 32.90 -6.88 -19.55
CA VAL A 61 31.94 -7.98 -19.51
C VAL A 61 32.29 -9.10 -20.49
N GLU A 62 32.20 -10.35 -20.04
CA GLU A 62 32.20 -11.55 -20.85
C GLU A 62 30.76 -11.85 -21.28
N LEU A 63 30.47 -11.74 -22.58
CA LEU A 63 29.13 -11.93 -23.14
C LEU A 63 28.81 -13.42 -23.35
N GLN A 64 27.65 -13.86 -22.88
CA GLN A 64 27.13 -15.21 -23.07
C GLN A 64 25.69 -15.17 -23.57
N TRP A 65 25.40 -15.89 -24.66
CA TRP A 65 24.05 -16.02 -25.21
C TRP A 65 23.35 -17.26 -24.64
N GLY A 66 22.08 -17.13 -24.26
CA GLY A 66 21.24 -18.22 -23.76
C GLY A 66 20.73 -18.03 -22.32
N SER A 67 19.80 -18.89 -21.90
CA SER A 67 19.22 -18.87 -20.55
C SER A 67 20.18 -19.49 -19.50
N PRO A 68 20.21 -18.98 -18.26
CA PRO A 68 21.02 -19.59 -17.21
C PRO A 68 20.59 -21.04 -16.91
N ALA A 69 21.54 -21.89 -16.52
CA ALA A 69 21.23 -23.21 -15.96
C ALA A 69 20.27 -23.04 -14.77
N ARG A 70 19.20 -23.85 -14.74
CA ARG A 70 18.03 -23.76 -13.82
C ARG A 70 18.36 -23.64 -12.32
N GLU A 71 19.57 -23.96 -11.90
CA GLU A 71 19.99 -24.01 -10.49
C GLU A 71 20.41 -22.66 -9.88
N ARG A 72 20.52 -21.58 -10.66
CA ARG A 72 20.96 -20.24 -10.16
C ARG A 72 20.07 -19.06 -10.56
N ALA A 73 18.92 -19.30 -11.19
CA ALA A 73 17.99 -18.26 -11.62
C ALA A 73 16.80 -18.14 -10.66
N PRO A 74 16.36 -16.94 -10.26
CA PRO A 74 15.13 -16.75 -9.49
C PRO A 74 13.90 -17.17 -10.32
N PRO A 75 12.79 -17.60 -9.68
CA PRO A 75 11.55 -17.91 -10.37
C PRO A 75 10.94 -16.62 -10.96
N GLY A 76 10.96 -16.51 -12.29
CA GLY A 76 10.44 -15.38 -13.07
C GLY A 76 10.44 -15.70 -14.57
N PRO A 77 9.83 -14.85 -15.43
CA PRO A 77 9.80 -15.10 -16.87
C PRO A 77 11.24 -15.18 -17.39
N GLY A 78 11.65 -16.34 -17.90
CA GLY A 78 13.04 -16.71 -18.20
C GLY A 78 13.70 -15.97 -19.38
N ALA A 79 13.54 -14.65 -19.48
CA ALA A 79 13.92 -13.86 -20.66
C ALA A 79 14.53 -12.47 -20.36
N ALA A 80 14.95 -12.18 -19.13
CA ALA A 80 15.64 -10.92 -18.81
C ALA A 80 17.19 -11.07 -18.83
N PRO A 81 17.93 -10.06 -19.34
CA PRO A 81 19.37 -9.95 -19.16
C PRO A 81 19.81 -10.15 -17.70
N THR A 82 20.88 -10.91 -17.49
CA THR A 82 21.44 -11.15 -16.15
C THR A 82 22.92 -10.79 -16.14
N LEU A 83 23.36 -9.96 -15.18
CA LEU A 83 24.77 -9.65 -14.95
C LEU A 83 25.25 -10.37 -13.69
N GLU A 84 26.26 -11.23 -13.84
CA GLU A 84 27.01 -11.85 -12.74
C GLU A 84 28.24 -11.00 -12.44
N LEU A 85 28.26 -10.44 -11.23
CA LEU A 85 29.35 -9.62 -10.73
C LEU A 85 30.54 -10.48 -10.31
N GLU A 86 31.71 -9.86 -10.19
CA GLU A 86 32.95 -10.50 -9.74
C GLU A 86 32.81 -11.12 -8.33
N SER A 87 31.87 -10.61 -7.51
CA SER A 87 31.51 -11.12 -6.18
C SER A 87 30.62 -12.36 -6.20
N GLY A 88 30.13 -12.79 -7.37
CA GLY A 88 29.11 -13.84 -7.51
C GLY A 88 27.68 -13.35 -7.31
N ALA A 89 27.45 -12.06 -7.04
CA ALA A 89 26.11 -11.47 -6.99
C ALA A 89 25.50 -11.34 -8.40
N LEU A 90 24.17 -11.44 -8.50
CA LEU A 90 23.44 -11.39 -9.76
C LEU A 90 22.50 -10.18 -9.81
N LEU A 91 22.54 -9.44 -10.92
CA LEU A 91 21.58 -8.38 -11.25
C LEU A 91 20.67 -8.87 -12.38
N PHE A 92 19.35 -8.67 -12.25
CA PHE A 92 18.34 -9.20 -13.17
C PHE A 92 17.47 -8.12 -13.85
N SER A 93 17.62 -6.85 -13.46
CA SER A 93 16.89 -5.73 -14.06
C SER A 93 17.76 -5.06 -15.12
N PRO A 94 17.31 -4.94 -16.39
CA PRO A 94 18.05 -4.24 -17.44
C PRO A 94 18.46 -2.82 -17.04
N ASN A 95 17.56 -2.06 -16.42
CA ASN A 95 17.84 -0.67 -16.02
C ASN A 95 18.85 -0.64 -14.86
N ALA A 96 18.75 -1.56 -13.90
CA ALA A 96 19.72 -1.66 -12.81
C ALA A 96 21.11 -2.08 -13.31
N ILE A 97 21.17 -2.97 -14.30
CA ILE A 97 22.43 -3.37 -14.96
C ILE A 97 23.05 -2.16 -15.68
N CYS A 98 22.26 -1.42 -16.46
CA CYS A 98 22.73 -0.21 -17.14
C CYS A 98 23.24 0.85 -16.13
N GLN A 99 22.49 1.11 -15.07
CA GLN A 99 22.87 2.06 -14.02
C GLN A 99 24.15 1.61 -13.31
N PHE A 100 24.29 0.32 -13.02
CA PHE A 100 25.49 -0.24 -12.42
C PHE A 100 26.74 0.01 -13.28
N PHE A 101 26.65 -0.14 -14.61
CA PHE A 101 27.79 0.13 -15.50
C PHE A 101 28.25 1.59 -15.45
N PHE A 102 27.32 2.55 -15.47
CA PHE A 102 27.64 3.97 -15.38
C PHE A 102 28.18 4.36 -14.00
N LEU A 103 27.58 3.83 -12.92
CA LEU A 103 28.12 4.02 -11.56
C LEU A 103 29.56 3.50 -11.44
N ARG A 104 29.88 2.37 -12.09
CA ARG A 104 31.24 1.81 -12.11
C ARG A 104 32.22 2.66 -12.94
N ARG A 105 31.75 3.35 -13.99
CA ARG A 105 32.54 4.33 -14.75
C ARG A 105 32.83 5.60 -13.93
N GLY A 106 32.07 5.84 -12.86
CA GLY A 106 32.22 6.98 -11.95
C GLY A 106 31.17 8.07 -12.15
N ASP A 107 30.13 7.83 -12.95
CA ASP A 107 29.00 8.74 -13.08
C ASP A 107 28.19 8.77 -11.78
N ALA A 108 27.76 9.97 -11.37
CA ALA A 108 26.86 10.11 -10.22
C ALA A 108 25.43 9.72 -10.61
N SER A 109 24.71 9.07 -9.70
CA SER A 109 23.26 8.92 -9.85
C SER A 109 22.60 10.29 -9.66
N THR A 110 21.74 10.68 -10.58
CA THR A 110 20.96 11.92 -10.49
C THR A 110 19.48 11.60 -10.31
N ASP A 111 18.74 12.47 -9.61
CA ASP A 111 17.31 12.32 -9.42
C ASP A 111 16.58 12.31 -10.77
N LEU A 112 16.96 13.21 -11.68
CA LEU A 112 16.40 13.28 -13.04
C LEU A 112 16.71 12.02 -13.86
N GLY A 113 17.94 11.49 -13.78
CA GLY A 113 18.29 10.23 -14.45
C GLY A 113 17.47 9.06 -13.90
N THR A 114 17.22 9.02 -12.60
CA THR A 114 16.39 7.99 -11.96
C THR A 114 14.93 8.08 -12.40
N GLN A 115 14.37 9.30 -12.46
CA GLN A 115 13.02 9.55 -12.97
C GLN A 115 12.83 9.05 -14.40
N TRP A 116 13.82 9.28 -15.29
CA TRP A 116 13.76 8.75 -16.65
C TRP A 116 13.83 7.22 -16.73
N LEU A 117 14.63 6.59 -15.87
CA LEU A 117 14.69 5.12 -15.80
C LEU A 117 13.40 4.50 -15.25
N GLU A 118 12.73 5.18 -14.31
CA GLU A 118 11.42 4.79 -13.79
C GLU A 118 10.34 4.98 -14.86
N TRP A 119 10.27 6.16 -15.46
CA TRP A 119 9.33 6.47 -16.55
C TRP A 119 9.50 5.53 -17.74
N GLU A 120 10.74 5.18 -18.12
CA GLU A 120 10.96 4.21 -19.18
C GLU A 120 10.36 2.85 -18.84
N ALA A 121 10.54 2.38 -17.60
CA ALA A 121 10.05 1.09 -17.17
C ALA A 121 8.52 1.04 -17.04
N THR A 122 7.88 2.13 -16.60
CA THR A 122 6.43 2.17 -16.33
C THR A 122 5.59 2.60 -17.53
N GLU A 123 6.11 3.49 -18.39
CA GLU A 123 5.34 4.10 -19.49
C GLU A 123 5.85 3.68 -20.87
N LEU A 124 7.14 3.92 -21.15
CA LEU A 124 7.68 3.74 -22.50
C LEU A 124 7.82 2.25 -22.87
N GLN A 125 8.33 1.42 -21.97
CA GLN A 125 8.59 0.00 -22.23
C GLN A 125 7.30 -0.78 -22.55
N PRO A 126 6.16 -0.60 -21.83
CA PRO A 126 4.88 -1.18 -22.22
C PRO A 126 4.38 -0.72 -23.60
N ALA A 127 4.51 0.57 -23.92
CA ALA A 127 4.08 1.12 -25.20
C ALA A 127 4.93 0.59 -26.36
N ALA A 128 6.26 0.58 -26.19
CA ALA A 128 7.20 0.03 -27.17
C ALA A 128 7.00 -1.47 -27.39
N THR A 129 6.74 -2.23 -26.32
CA THR A 129 6.43 -3.67 -26.43
C THR A 129 5.14 -3.89 -27.24
N THR A 130 4.12 -3.05 -27.03
CA THR A 130 2.85 -3.10 -27.78
C THR A 130 3.06 -2.76 -29.26
N ALA A 131 3.85 -1.72 -29.55
CA ALA A 131 4.20 -1.34 -30.92
C ALA A 131 5.00 -2.44 -31.64
N LEU A 132 6.00 -3.05 -30.97
CA LEU A 132 6.76 -4.18 -31.50
C LEU A 132 5.89 -5.40 -31.77
N TYR A 133 5.00 -5.75 -30.84
CA TYR A 133 4.08 -6.86 -31.03
C TYR A 133 3.16 -6.62 -32.22
N GLY A 134 2.63 -5.40 -32.36
CA GLY A 134 1.84 -4.99 -33.52
C GLY A 134 2.59 -5.14 -34.84
N ARG A 135 3.85 -4.68 -34.90
CA ARG A 135 4.71 -4.77 -36.09
C ARG A 135 5.08 -6.19 -36.46
N LEU A 136 5.58 -6.96 -35.50
CA LEU A 136 6.25 -8.23 -35.75
C LEU A 136 5.29 -9.42 -35.72
N VAL A 137 4.25 -9.37 -34.89
CA VAL A 137 3.29 -10.47 -34.73
C VAL A 137 2.03 -10.24 -35.54
N LEU A 138 1.50 -9.00 -35.54
CA LEU A 138 0.23 -8.67 -36.20
C LEU A 138 0.38 -8.01 -37.58
N GLY A 139 1.60 -7.75 -38.04
CA GLY A 139 1.88 -7.20 -39.37
C GLY A 139 1.44 -5.74 -39.57
N ARG A 140 1.26 -4.96 -38.49
CA ARG A 140 0.88 -3.54 -38.58
C ARG A 140 1.96 -2.72 -39.28
N THR A 141 1.55 -1.63 -39.92
CA THR A 141 2.44 -0.68 -40.59
C THR A 141 3.31 0.09 -39.59
N MET A 142 4.38 0.72 -40.07
CA MET A 142 5.23 1.58 -39.22
C MET A 142 4.43 2.75 -38.63
N ALA A 143 3.56 3.38 -39.43
CA ALA A 143 2.73 4.50 -38.99
C ALA A 143 1.80 4.12 -37.82
N GLU A 144 1.20 2.93 -37.86
CA GLU A 144 0.35 2.41 -36.77
C GLU A 144 1.16 2.12 -35.49
N ALA A 145 2.39 1.62 -35.64
CA ALA A 145 3.28 1.34 -34.52
C ALA A 145 3.76 2.62 -33.83
N VAL A 146 4.14 3.63 -34.62
CA VAL A 146 4.48 4.97 -34.13
C VAL A 146 3.27 5.65 -33.49
N GLY A 147 2.05 5.38 -33.99
CA GLY A 147 0.80 5.85 -33.37
C GLY A 147 0.61 5.39 -31.92
N VAL A 148 1.03 4.16 -31.58
CA VAL A 148 1.02 3.64 -30.19
C VAL A 148 2.01 4.40 -29.30
N LEU A 149 3.09 4.91 -29.87
CA LEU A 149 4.14 5.64 -29.16
C LEU A 149 3.89 7.16 -29.08
N ARG A 150 2.78 7.68 -29.62
CA ARG A 150 2.57 9.13 -29.76
C ARG A 150 2.73 9.89 -28.44
N GLU A 151 2.10 9.41 -27.37
CA GLU A 151 2.15 10.07 -26.06
C GLU A 151 3.56 10.03 -25.45
N PRO A 152 4.27 8.88 -25.36
CA PRO A 152 5.66 8.85 -24.92
C PRO A 152 6.62 9.72 -25.77
N LEU A 153 6.48 9.72 -27.09
CA LEU A 153 7.32 10.55 -27.97
C LEU A 153 7.05 12.05 -27.74
N THR A 154 5.79 12.43 -27.53
CA THR A 154 5.43 13.82 -27.23
C THR A 154 6.00 14.27 -25.88
N HIS A 155 5.97 13.40 -24.87
CA HIS A 155 6.57 13.69 -23.56
C HIS A 155 8.09 13.94 -23.68
N MET A 156 8.79 13.11 -24.44
CA MET A 156 10.22 13.29 -24.68
C MET A 156 10.54 14.57 -25.45
N GLU A 157 9.76 14.89 -26.49
CA GLU A 157 9.90 16.15 -27.22
C GLU A 157 9.76 17.35 -26.29
N GLN A 158 8.73 17.36 -25.45
CA GLN A 158 8.50 18.43 -24.48
C GLN A 158 9.66 18.58 -23.50
N SER A 159 10.24 17.47 -23.03
CA SER A 159 11.37 17.55 -22.12
C SER A 159 12.62 18.09 -22.81
N LEU A 160 12.98 17.56 -23.98
CA LEU A 160 14.15 17.99 -24.74
C LEU A 160 14.02 19.46 -25.18
N ALA A 161 12.83 19.88 -25.60
CA ALA A 161 12.56 21.26 -25.99
C ALA A 161 12.56 22.24 -24.80
N ARG A 162 12.09 21.81 -23.63
CA ARG A 162 12.00 22.65 -22.42
C ARG A 162 13.38 22.91 -21.80
N THR A 163 14.26 21.91 -21.79
CA THR A 163 15.60 22.05 -21.21
C THR A 163 16.59 22.72 -22.16
N GLY A 164 16.37 22.61 -23.47
CA GLY A 164 17.30 23.12 -24.49
C GLY A 164 18.64 22.37 -24.52
N THR A 165 18.71 21.21 -23.88
CA THR A 165 19.92 20.38 -23.73
C THR A 165 20.01 19.33 -24.83
N ALA A 166 21.23 18.92 -25.18
CA ALA A 166 21.45 17.90 -26.21
C ALA A 166 20.96 16.49 -25.81
N PHE A 167 20.86 16.21 -24.50
CA PHE A 167 20.47 14.90 -23.93
C PHE A 167 19.43 15.05 -22.81
N LEU A 168 18.80 13.94 -22.42
CA LEU A 168 17.65 13.91 -21.49
C LEU A 168 17.98 14.45 -20.09
N THR A 169 19.25 14.38 -19.68
CA THR A 169 19.68 14.83 -18.35
C THR A 169 20.74 15.93 -18.38
N GLY A 170 21.06 16.50 -19.55
CA GLY A 170 22.07 17.56 -19.68
C GLY A 170 22.80 17.58 -21.03
N GLU A 171 24.04 18.08 -21.03
CA GLU A 171 24.86 18.27 -22.25
C GLU A 171 25.67 17.03 -22.67
N ALA A 172 25.66 15.97 -21.86
CA ALA A 172 26.37 14.72 -22.14
C ALA A 172 25.43 13.51 -22.03
N PRO A 173 25.67 12.43 -22.82
CA PRO A 173 24.84 11.24 -22.81
C PRO A 173 24.94 10.51 -21.48
N SER A 174 23.78 10.30 -20.86
CA SER A 174 23.64 9.61 -19.58
C SER A 174 23.14 8.17 -19.75
N VAL A 175 23.03 7.45 -18.63
CA VAL A 175 22.38 6.14 -18.60
C VAL A 175 20.92 6.22 -19.06
N ALA A 176 20.22 7.33 -18.77
CA ALA A 176 18.83 7.53 -19.19
C ALA A 176 18.72 7.58 -20.71
N ASP A 177 19.63 8.30 -21.37
CA ASP A 177 19.66 8.40 -22.83
C ASP A 177 19.85 7.04 -23.49
N VAL A 178 20.80 6.24 -22.98
CA VAL A 178 21.09 4.91 -23.51
C VAL A 178 19.90 3.94 -23.29
N VAL A 179 19.27 3.99 -22.12
CA VAL A 179 18.14 3.12 -21.79
C VAL A 179 16.91 3.47 -22.61
N VAL A 180 16.55 4.75 -22.69
CA VAL A 180 15.40 5.23 -23.46
C VAL A 180 15.61 4.98 -24.96
N TRP A 181 16.80 5.24 -25.49
CA TRP A 181 17.14 4.92 -26.89
C TRP A 181 17.02 3.42 -27.16
N GLY A 182 17.58 2.57 -26.29
CA GLY A 182 17.56 1.11 -26.47
C GLY A 182 16.15 0.50 -26.46
N THR A 183 15.18 1.21 -25.88
CA THR A 183 13.76 0.81 -25.90
C THR A 183 13.02 1.31 -27.15
N LEU A 184 13.36 2.49 -27.66
CA LEU A 184 12.76 3.07 -28.87
C LEU A 184 13.32 2.49 -30.17
N PHE A 185 14.64 2.26 -30.23
CA PHE A 185 15.35 1.89 -31.45
C PHE A 185 14.78 0.65 -32.14
N PRO A 186 14.41 -0.45 -31.43
CA PRO A 186 13.84 -1.62 -32.08
C PRO A 186 12.51 -1.35 -32.81
N VAL A 187 11.75 -0.33 -32.40
CA VAL A 187 10.50 0.09 -33.05
C VAL A 187 10.79 1.01 -34.22
N LEU A 188 11.58 2.07 -34.00
CA LEU A 188 11.73 3.17 -34.95
C LEU A 188 12.78 2.89 -36.03
N GLN A 189 13.90 2.26 -35.66
CA GLN A 189 15.05 1.85 -36.50
C GLN A 189 15.81 2.98 -37.23
N GLU A 190 15.11 3.99 -37.73
CA GLU A 190 15.66 5.10 -38.51
C GLU A 190 15.10 6.44 -38.03
N GLU A 191 15.84 7.52 -38.28
CA GLU A 191 15.44 8.90 -37.97
C GLU A 191 14.12 9.30 -38.66
N SER A 192 13.90 8.80 -39.88
CA SER A 192 12.72 9.04 -40.70
C SER A 192 11.42 8.53 -40.06
N SER A 193 11.51 7.55 -39.16
CA SER A 193 10.38 6.98 -38.43
C SER A 193 9.91 7.83 -37.25
N VAL A 194 10.72 8.79 -36.79
CA VAL A 194 10.30 9.78 -35.79
C VAL A 194 9.38 10.79 -36.48
N PRO A 195 8.19 11.13 -35.94
CA PRO A 195 7.30 12.12 -36.54
C PRO A 195 7.98 13.48 -36.80
N ALA A 196 7.61 14.15 -37.90
CA ALA A 196 8.26 15.39 -38.34
C ALA A 196 7.97 16.59 -37.42
N GLU A 197 6.85 16.52 -36.71
CA GLU A 197 6.41 17.46 -35.70
C GLU A 197 7.21 17.39 -34.38
N LEU A 198 8.17 16.47 -34.24
CA LEU A 198 9.01 16.29 -33.04
C LEU A 198 10.52 16.50 -33.35
N PRO A 199 10.95 17.75 -33.65
CA PRO A 199 12.30 18.03 -34.13
C PRO A 199 13.41 17.85 -33.08
N ALA A 200 13.16 18.13 -31.80
CA ALA A 200 14.18 17.95 -30.75
C ALA A 200 14.46 16.46 -30.52
N LEU A 201 13.39 15.66 -30.46
CA LEU A 201 13.45 14.21 -30.34
C LEU A 201 14.12 13.58 -31.55
N ARG A 202 13.82 14.04 -32.77
CA ARG A 202 14.46 13.54 -33.99
C ARG A 202 15.98 13.77 -33.96
N THR A 203 16.40 14.96 -33.55
CA THR A 203 17.82 15.31 -33.40
C THR A 203 18.51 14.46 -32.34
N TRP A 204 17.89 14.30 -31.18
CA TRP A 204 18.38 13.42 -30.11
C TRP A 204 18.48 11.96 -30.55
N PHE A 205 17.44 11.43 -31.21
CA PHE A 205 17.38 10.03 -31.64
C PHE A 205 18.46 9.72 -32.68
N ARG A 206 18.68 10.63 -33.63
CA ARG A 206 19.79 10.56 -34.59
C ARG A 206 21.14 10.55 -33.88
N THR A 207 21.33 11.46 -32.93
CA THR A 207 22.59 11.61 -32.18
C THR A 207 22.92 10.34 -31.40
N MET A 208 21.95 9.77 -30.69
CA MET A 208 22.11 8.52 -29.96
C MET A 208 22.40 7.35 -30.92
N THR A 209 21.66 7.24 -32.03
CA THR A 209 21.85 6.18 -33.03
C THR A 209 23.23 6.22 -33.69
N LEU A 210 23.81 7.41 -33.86
CA LEU A 210 25.15 7.60 -34.42
C LEU A 210 26.26 7.48 -33.37
N SER A 211 25.96 7.28 -32.09
CA SER A 211 27.00 7.06 -31.09
C SER A 211 27.60 5.65 -31.25
N ASP A 212 28.93 5.54 -31.12
CA ASP A 212 29.64 4.26 -31.28
C ASP A 212 29.10 3.14 -30.36
N PRO A 213 28.78 3.39 -29.07
CA PRO A 213 28.22 2.36 -28.20
C PRO A 213 26.86 1.82 -28.66
N CYS A 214 25.98 2.72 -29.11
CA CYS A 214 24.64 2.37 -29.55
C CYS A 214 24.68 1.63 -30.90
N ARG A 215 25.50 2.11 -31.84
CA ARG A 215 25.73 1.47 -33.14
C ARG A 215 26.28 0.05 -32.98
N ALA A 216 27.34 -0.12 -32.18
CA ALA A 216 27.94 -1.42 -31.93
C ALA A 216 26.95 -2.41 -31.27
N ALA A 217 26.11 -1.92 -30.35
CA ALA A 217 25.07 -2.74 -29.73
C ALA A 217 23.94 -3.09 -30.73
N ALA A 218 23.52 -2.16 -31.58
CA ALA A 218 22.53 -2.39 -32.63
C ALA A 218 23.03 -3.44 -33.64
N ASP A 219 24.26 -3.32 -34.12
CA ASP A 219 24.88 -4.29 -35.04
C ASP A 219 25.00 -5.68 -34.40
N THR A 220 25.19 -5.73 -33.07
CA THR A 220 25.27 -6.99 -32.30
C THR A 220 23.91 -7.64 -32.11
N VAL A 221 22.83 -6.87 -31.92
CA VAL A 221 21.51 -7.39 -31.55
C VAL A 221 20.58 -7.56 -32.75
N LEU A 222 20.60 -6.64 -33.72
CA LEU A 222 19.63 -6.53 -34.81
C LEU A 222 20.20 -7.02 -36.15
N VAL A 223 20.72 -8.24 -36.17
CA VAL A 223 21.06 -8.98 -37.41
C VAL A 223 19.78 -9.50 -38.10
N PRO A 224 19.76 -9.72 -39.43
CA PRO A 224 18.56 -10.16 -40.16
C PRO A 224 17.85 -11.41 -39.59
N THR A 225 18.59 -12.31 -38.93
CA THR A 225 18.05 -13.50 -38.23
C THR A 225 17.38 -13.18 -36.89
N ALA A 226 17.70 -12.06 -36.24
CA ALA A 226 17.24 -11.70 -34.90
C ALA A 226 15.76 -11.28 -34.84
N LEU A 227 15.23 -10.70 -35.93
CA LEU A 227 13.80 -10.34 -36.00
C LEU A 227 12.90 -11.59 -35.98
N SER A 228 13.34 -12.69 -36.59
CA SER A 228 12.61 -13.97 -36.58
C SER A 228 12.60 -14.60 -35.18
N GLU A 229 13.74 -14.56 -34.47
CA GLU A 229 13.85 -15.03 -33.08
C GLU A 229 12.98 -14.19 -32.13
N LEU A 230 13.04 -12.86 -32.25
CA LEU A 230 12.22 -11.95 -31.46
C LEU A 230 10.72 -12.14 -31.76
N THR A 231 10.36 -12.33 -33.03
CA THR A 231 8.96 -12.61 -33.43
C THR A 231 8.47 -13.94 -32.87
N SER A 232 9.29 -14.99 -32.95
CA SER A 232 8.99 -16.31 -32.37
C SER A 232 8.81 -16.22 -30.85
N HIS A 233 9.68 -15.47 -30.18
CA HIS A 233 9.60 -15.22 -28.75
C HIS A 233 8.33 -14.46 -28.35
N LEU A 234 8.01 -13.37 -29.07
CA LEU A 234 6.80 -12.58 -28.82
C LEU A 234 5.52 -13.38 -29.05
N ARG A 235 5.50 -14.31 -30.02
CA ARG A 235 4.36 -15.23 -30.25
C ARG A 235 4.11 -16.21 -29.11
N GLN A 236 5.15 -16.57 -28.35
CA GLN A 236 5.04 -17.47 -27.20
C GLN A 236 4.58 -16.76 -25.93
N GLN A 237 4.54 -15.42 -25.93
CA GLN A 237 4.04 -14.62 -24.81
C GLN A 237 2.57 -14.23 -25.01
N PRO A 238 1.79 -14.03 -23.92
CA PRO A 238 0.45 -13.46 -24.02
C PRO A 238 0.52 -12.07 -24.68
N GLY A 239 -0.30 -11.83 -25.70
CA GLY A 239 -0.31 -10.54 -26.39
C GLY A 239 -0.62 -9.37 -25.45
N PRO A 240 -0.01 -8.18 -25.66
CA PRO A 240 -0.28 -7.00 -24.85
C PRO A 240 -1.74 -6.55 -24.95
N ARG A 241 -2.32 -6.11 -23.82
CA ARG A 241 -3.72 -5.65 -23.75
C ARG A 241 -3.94 -4.50 -24.75
N GLY A 242 -4.87 -4.67 -25.69
CA GLY A 242 -5.24 -3.66 -26.70
C GLY A 242 -4.70 -3.91 -28.11
N ALA A 243 -3.87 -4.94 -28.34
CA ALA A 243 -3.30 -5.22 -29.66
C ALA A 243 -4.30 -5.81 -30.69
N GLY A 244 -5.50 -6.24 -30.28
CA GLY A 244 -6.45 -6.96 -31.14
C GLY A 244 -7.60 -6.15 -31.75
N ALA A 245 -7.76 -4.86 -31.46
CA ALA A 245 -8.90 -4.09 -31.97
C ALA A 245 -8.58 -3.43 -33.32
N GLY A 246 -9.06 -4.03 -34.41
CA GLY A 246 -9.04 -3.45 -35.75
C GLY A 246 -9.88 -4.23 -36.76
N ALA A 247 -10.86 -3.53 -37.36
CA ALA A 247 -11.73 -3.87 -38.50
C ALA A 247 -12.98 -4.77 -38.25
N GLY A 248 -14.11 -4.11 -37.98
CA GLY A 248 -15.46 -4.67 -38.07
C GLY A 248 -16.51 -3.67 -37.60
N ALA A 249 -17.16 -2.96 -38.52
CA ALA A 249 -18.19 -1.98 -38.23
C ALA A 249 -19.49 -2.65 -37.72
N GLY A 250 -20.04 -2.15 -36.60
CA GLY A 250 -21.32 -2.57 -36.05
C GLY A 250 -21.66 -1.75 -34.81
N SER A 251 -22.74 -0.97 -34.89
CA SER A 251 -23.24 -0.04 -33.87
C SER A 251 -23.55 -0.70 -32.52
N GLY A 252 -22.90 -0.23 -31.46
CA GLY A 252 -23.24 -0.53 -30.07
C GLY A 252 -22.23 0.13 -29.14
N SER A 253 -22.62 1.20 -28.46
CA SER A 253 -21.76 1.98 -27.56
C SER A 253 -21.15 1.11 -26.44
N PRO A 254 -19.82 1.05 -26.28
CA PRO A 254 -19.20 0.53 -25.08
C PRO A 254 -18.93 1.66 -24.07
N ALA A 255 -19.23 1.36 -22.81
CA ALA A 255 -19.00 2.22 -21.65
C ALA A 255 -17.51 2.62 -21.50
N PRO A 256 -17.22 3.82 -20.95
CA PRO A 256 -15.84 4.30 -20.80
C PRO A 256 -15.09 3.49 -19.74
N SER A 257 -13.96 2.89 -20.13
CA SER A 257 -12.97 2.35 -19.19
C SER A 257 -12.24 3.49 -18.48
N PRO A 258 -11.92 3.36 -17.18
CA PRO A 258 -11.34 4.46 -16.41
C PRO A 258 -9.85 4.59 -16.74
N ALA A 259 -9.50 5.59 -17.54
CA ALA A 259 -8.14 6.09 -17.61
C ALA A 259 -7.72 6.61 -16.22
N SER A 260 -6.51 6.24 -15.80
CA SER A 260 -5.79 6.95 -14.75
C SER A 260 -5.71 8.42 -15.17
N PRO A 261 -6.06 9.41 -14.31
CA PRO A 261 -5.79 10.79 -14.65
C PRO A 261 -4.27 10.98 -14.71
N PRO A 262 -3.72 11.59 -15.77
CA PRO A 262 -2.31 11.96 -15.80
C PRO A 262 -2.05 13.00 -14.71
N GLU A 263 -0.88 12.90 -14.07
CA GLU A 263 -0.30 13.99 -13.30
C GLU A 263 0.10 15.10 -14.30
N ASP A 264 -0.88 15.90 -14.73
CA ASP A 264 -0.68 17.08 -15.56
C ASP A 264 -0.57 18.32 -14.67
N GLU A 265 0.65 18.65 -14.26
CA GLU A 265 0.97 20.04 -13.90
C GLU A 265 1.07 20.85 -15.20
N GLY A 266 -0.02 21.51 -15.62
CA GLY A 266 0.11 22.61 -16.58
C GLY A 266 -1.05 22.99 -17.49
N SER A 267 -2.14 22.23 -17.56
CA SER A 267 -3.34 22.64 -18.30
C SER A 267 -4.56 22.67 -17.38
N GLU A 268 -4.82 23.84 -16.77
CA GLU A 268 -6.05 24.04 -16.00
C GLU A 268 -7.26 23.78 -16.91
N ARG A 269 -7.99 22.69 -16.66
CA ARG A 269 -9.30 22.44 -17.31
C ARG A 269 -10.13 23.71 -17.18
N VAL A 270 -10.51 24.26 -18.34
CA VAL A 270 -11.36 25.44 -18.44
C VAL A 270 -12.75 25.08 -17.94
N LEU A 271 -13.24 25.83 -16.95
CA LEU A 271 -14.59 25.68 -16.40
C LEU A 271 -15.60 26.26 -17.38
N THR A 272 -16.69 25.54 -17.62
CA THR A 272 -17.81 26.04 -18.43
C THR A 272 -18.68 26.99 -17.61
N GLU A 273 -19.37 27.92 -18.29
CA GLU A 273 -20.31 28.84 -17.63
C GLU A 273 -21.44 28.09 -16.89
N ALA A 274 -21.87 26.93 -17.41
CA ALA A 274 -22.86 26.08 -16.76
C ALA A 274 -22.36 25.50 -15.43
N GLU A 275 -21.10 25.06 -15.36
CA GLU A 275 -20.49 24.58 -14.11
C GLU A 275 -20.35 25.71 -13.08
N ILE A 276 -19.98 26.91 -13.53
CA ILE A 276 -19.88 28.10 -12.68
C ILE A 276 -21.24 28.49 -12.11
N ALA A 277 -22.28 28.50 -12.95
CA ALA A 277 -23.65 28.77 -12.53
C ALA A 277 -24.13 27.74 -11.51
N ALA A 278 -23.98 26.44 -11.80
CA ALA A 278 -24.42 25.36 -10.92
C ALA A 278 -23.74 25.40 -9.54
N ALA A 279 -22.43 25.68 -9.49
CA ALA A 279 -21.70 25.83 -8.23
C ALA A 279 -22.17 27.06 -7.44
N THR A 280 -22.45 28.18 -8.13
CA THR A 280 -22.96 29.41 -7.51
C THR A 280 -24.37 29.21 -6.95
N ASP A 281 -25.23 28.50 -7.67
CA ASP A 281 -26.59 28.17 -7.23
C ASP A 281 -26.56 27.25 -6.00
N ALA A 282 -25.66 26.25 -5.99
CA ALA A 282 -25.47 25.37 -4.83
C ALA A 282 -24.99 26.14 -3.60
N TRP A 283 -24.05 27.05 -3.79
CA TRP A 283 -23.58 27.94 -2.74
C TRP A 283 -24.71 28.79 -2.15
N ALA A 284 -25.55 29.39 -3.02
CA ALA A 284 -26.63 30.28 -2.62
C ALA A 284 -27.74 29.58 -1.82
N ARG A 285 -27.99 28.29 -2.06
CA ARG A 285 -28.93 27.49 -1.26
C ARG A 285 -28.50 27.33 0.20
N GLY A 286 -27.19 27.41 0.47
CA GLY A 286 -26.61 27.38 1.82
C GLY A 286 -26.86 26.06 2.59
N ALA A 287 -26.51 26.07 3.87
CA ALA A 287 -26.57 24.90 4.75
C ALA A 287 -27.95 24.23 4.83
N ALA A 288 -29.05 24.97 4.61
CA ALA A 288 -30.41 24.43 4.67
C ALA A 288 -30.71 23.39 3.58
N ALA A 289 -29.95 23.39 2.48
CA ALA A 289 -30.07 22.38 1.43
C ALA A 289 -29.26 21.11 1.69
N LEU A 290 -28.45 21.07 2.75
CA LEU A 290 -27.72 19.85 3.12
C LEU A 290 -28.70 18.81 3.68
N PRO A 291 -28.56 17.53 3.30
CA PRO A 291 -29.31 16.47 3.93
C PRO A 291 -28.90 16.37 5.40
N LYS A 292 -29.83 16.03 6.28
CA LYS A 292 -29.51 15.80 7.69
C LYS A 292 -28.51 14.64 7.82
N PRO A 293 -27.48 14.75 8.67
CA PRO A 293 -26.55 13.64 8.90
C PRO A 293 -27.27 12.39 9.37
N TRP A 294 -26.96 11.25 8.75
CA TRP A 294 -27.49 9.95 9.14
C TRP A 294 -26.91 9.54 10.50
N ARG A 295 -27.79 9.22 11.45
CA ARG A 295 -27.42 8.77 12.80
C ARG A 295 -28.06 7.39 13.03
N PRO A 296 -27.37 6.29 12.70
CA PRO A 296 -27.94 4.96 12.90
C PRO A 296 -28.10 4.65 14.39
N GLN A 297 -29.11 3.85 14.73
CA GLN A 297 -29.22 3.26 16.07
C GLN A 297 -28.13 2.20 16.27
N THR A 298 -27.76 1.96 17.53
CA THR A 298 -26.84 0.88 17.91
C THR A 298 -27.65 -0.31 18.43
N PRO A 299 -27.46 -1.55 17.92
CA PRO A 299 -26.52 -1.92 16.87
C PRO A 299 -26.93 -1.42 15.48
N VAL A 300 -25.94 -1.07 14.65
CA VAL A 300 -26.19 -0.66 13.26
C VAL A 300 -26.65 -1.89 12.46
N LEU A 301 -27.81 -1.80 11.81
CA LEU A 301 -28.41 -2.87 11.01
C LEU A 301 -28.75 -2.35 9.60
N PRO A 302 -28.78 -3.21 8.57
CA PRO A 302 -29.12 -2.80 7.22
C PRO A 302 -30.52 -2.18 7.13
N VAL A 303 -30.64 -1.07 6.41
CA VAL A 303 -31.88 -0.34 6.18
C VAL A 303 -32.25 -0.51 4.71
N GLU A 304 -33.48 -0.95 4.46
CA GLU A 304 -34.00 -1.14 3.11
C GLU A 304 -34.05 0.18 2.34
N GLY A 305 -33.69 0.15 1.05
CA GLY A 305 -33.61 1.35 0.21
C GLY A 305 -32.40 2.26 0.47
N MET A 306 -31.61 2.00 1.51
CA MET A 306 -30.32 2.66 1.73
C MET A 306 -29.17 1.78 1.25
N ARG A 307 -28.03 2.42 0.93
CA ARG A 307 -26.78 1.71 0.68
C ARG A 307 -26.21 1.22 2.01
N ASN A 308 -26.13 -0.10 2.20
CA ASN A 308 -25.61 -0.72 3.42
C ASN A 308 -24.19 -1.25 3.17
N ILE A 309 -23.20 -0.62 3.78
CA ILE A 309 -21.78 -0.93 3.59
C ILE A 309 -21.26 -1.70 4.80
N LEU A 310 -20.88 -2.96 4.59
CA LEU A 310 -20.18 -3.76 5.57
C LEU A 310 -18.69 -3.70 5.28
N ILE A 311 -17.90 -3.27 6.26
CA ILE A 311 -16.45 -3.13 6.14
C ILE A 311 -15.79 -4.06 7.13
N THR A 312 -14.84 -4.84 6.65
CA THR A 312 -13.92 -5.57 7.51
C THR A 312 -12.48 -5.19 7.24
N SER A 313 -11.68 -5.20 8.30
CA SER A 313 -10.23 -5.19 8.19
C SER A 313 -9.69 -6.56 8.58
N ALA A 314 -8.67 -7.03 7.88
CA ALA A 314 -8.00 -8.29 8.19
C ALA A 314 -7.70 -8.40 9.68
N LEU A 315 -8.10 -9.51 10.29
CA LEU A 315 -7.91 -9.75 11.72
C LEU A 315 -6.40 -9.81 12.02
N PRO A 316 -5.82 -8.85 12.77
CA PRO A 316 -4.44 -8.95 13.21
C PRO A 316 -4.22 -10.18 14.09
N TYR A 317 -3.12 -10.88 13.84
CA TYR A 317 -2.73 -11.99 14.68
C TYR A 317 -2.30 -11.50 16.06
N VAL A 318 -2.95 -12.02 17.11
CA VAL A 318 -2.91 -11.43 18.46
C VAL A 318 -1.51 -11.44 19.07
N ASN A 319 -0.68 -12.42 18.76
CA ASN A 319 0.56 -12.65 19.51
C ASN A 319 1.71 -11.68 19.14
N ASN A 320 1.46 -10.72 18.25
CA ASN A 320 2.45 -9.75 17.76
C ASN A 320 1.91 -8.32 17.83
N VAL A 321 2.68 -7.44 18.45
CA VAL A 321 2.40 -5.99 18.40
C VAL A 321 2.43 -5.52 16.94
N PRO A 322 1.38 -4.83 16.44
CA PRO A 322 1.32 -4.40 15.05
C PRO A 322 2.32 -3.28 14.80
N HIS A 323 3.01 -3.31 13.66
CA HIS A 323 3.83 -2.21 13.18
C HIS A 323 3.07 -1.33 12.19
N LEU A 324 3.65 -0.18 11.81
CA LEU A 324 2.99 0.79 10.92
C LEU A 324 2.52 0.16 9.60
N GLY A 325 3.26 -0.82 9.08
CA GLY A 325 2.88 -1.58 7.89
C GLY A 325 1.60 -2.40 8.05
N ASN A 326 1.39 -3.04 9.20
CA ASN A 326 0.11 -3.73 9.47
C ASN A 326 -1.04 -2.71 9.58
N ILE A 327 -0.77 -1.57 10.21
CA ILE A 327 -1.76 -0.52 10.43
C ILE A 327 -2.23 0.07 9.09
N ILE A 328 -1.31 0.52 8.23
CA ILE A 328 -1.67 1.13 6.94
C ILE A 328 -2.30 0.13 5.98
N GLY A 329 -1.81 -1.11 5.93
CA GLY A 329 -2.31 -2.11 4.98
C GLY A 329 -3.71 -2.63 5.32
N CYS A 330 -4.15 -2.49 6.56
CA CYS A 330 -5.42 -3.03 7.03
C CYS A 330 -6.28 -1.94 7.71
N VAL A 331 -6.11 -1.73 9.01
CA VAL A 331 -7.09 -1.02 9.86
C VAL A 331 -7.21 0.46 9.55
N LEU A 332 -6.12 1.14 9.19
CA LEU A 332 -6.12 2.57 8.87
C LEU A 332 -6.72 2.84 7.49
N SER A 333 -6.46 1.98 6.51
CA SER A 333 -7.11 2.06 5.20
C SER A 333 -8.63 1.87 5.30
N ALA A 334 -9.06 0.85 6.05
CA ALA A 334 -10.47 0.56 6.28
C ALA A 334 -11.16 1.69 7.06
N ASP A 335 -10.52 2.25 8.08
CA ASP A 335 -11.05 3.37 8.86
C ASP A 335 -11.30 4.61 8.01
N THR A 336 -10.36 4.97 7.15
CA THR A 336 -10.51 6.10 6.23
C THR A 336 -11.73 5.89 5.32
N PHE A 337 -11.91 4.70 4.76
CA PHE A 337 -13.08 4.43 3.93
C PHE A 337 -14.38 4.38 4.75
N ALA A 338 -14.38 3.79 5.95
CA ALA A 338 -15.54 3.75 6.83
C ALA A 338 -16.03 5.15 7.22
N ARG A 339 -15.10 6.03 7.58
CA ARG A 339 -15.40 7.44 7.90
C ARG A 339 -15.99 8.18 6.69
N TYR A 340 -15.43 7.97 5.51
CA TYR A 340 -15.99 8.51 4.27
C TYR A 340 -17.42 8.00 4.02
N CYS A 341 -17.67 6.69 4.17
CA CYS A 341 -19.01 6.10 4.01
C CYS A 341 -20.04 6.75 4.96
N ARG A 342 -19.66 6.96 6.22
CA ARG A 342 -20.51 7.65 7.21
C ARG A 342 -20.80 9.10 6.80
N LEU A 343 -19.79 9.84 6.32
CA LEU A 343 -19.97 11.20 5.80
C LEU A 343 -20.87 11.27 4.57
N ARG A 344 -20.95 10.19 3.79
CA ARG A 344 -21.87 10.04 2.64
C ARG A 344 -23.28 9.64 3.05
N ASN A 345 -23.58 9.57 4.35
CA ASN A 345 -24.84 9.07 4.89
C ASN A 345 -25.16 7.61 4.46
N TRP A 346 -24.14 6.81 4.15
CA TRP A 346 -24.35 5.37 3.93
C TRP A 346 -24.42 4.65 5.27
N ASN A 347 -25.30 3.65 5.34
CA ASN A 347 -25.45 2.87 6.54
C ASN A 347 -24.23 1.93 6.66
N THR A 348 -23.32 2.22 7.58
CA THR A 348 -21.98 1.65 7.58
C THR A 348 -21.74 0.86 8.87
N LEU A 349 -21.33 -0.40 8.75
CA LEU A 349 -20.82 -1.20 9.85
C LEU A 349 -19.37 -1.59 9.60
N TYR A 350 -18.45 -1.14 10.45
CA TYR A 350 -17.03 -1.45 10.39
C TYR A 350 -16.60 -2.34 11.56
N VAL A 351 -16.26 -3.60 11.27
CA VAL A 351 -15.84 -4.59 12.27
C VAL A 351 -14.43 -5.11 12.02
N CYS A 352 -13.73 -5.42 13.11
CA CYS A 352 -12.46 -6.13 13.11
C CYS A 352 -12.30 -6.85 14.46
N GLY A 353 -11.17 -7.47 14.70
CA GLY A 353 -10.87 -8.16 15.95
C GLY A 353 -9.54 -8.88 15.87
N THR A 354 -9.17 -9.59 16.93
CA THR A 354 -7.94 -10.37 16.97
C THR A 354 -8.13 -11.82 16.53
N ASP A 355 -7.24 -12.29 15.65
CA ASP A 355 -7.07 -13.71 15.34
C ASP A 355 -6.17 -14.34 16.41
N GLU A 356 -6.70 -15.33 17.14
CA GLU A 356 -6.15 -15.77 18.41
C GLU A 356 -5.76 -17.24 18.48
N TYR A 357 -6.22 -18.05 17.52
CA TYR A 357 -5.96 -19.50 17.52
C TYR A 357 -4.64 -19.88 16.85
N GLY A 358 -4.29 -21.16 16.96
CA GLY A 358 -3.15 -21.74 16.25
C GLY A 358 -1.84 -21.81 17.04
N THR A 359 -0.88 -22.52 16.47
CA THR A 359 0.36 -22.95 17.15
C THR A 359 1.25 -21.79 17.60
N ALA A 360 1.19 -20.64 16.92
CA ALA A 360 2.04 -19.51 17.27
C ALA A 360 1.58 -18.82 18.57
N THR A 361 0.28 -18.88 18.90
CA THR A 361 -0.23 -18.50 20.22
C THR A 361 0.25 -19.48 21.29
N GLU A 362 0.13 -20.79 21.09
CA GLU A 362 0.62 -21.80 22.06
C GLU A 362 2.13 -21.65 22.31
N THR A 363 2.91 -21.43 21.24
CA THR A 363 4.36 -21.19 21.34
C THR A 363 4.66 -19.94 22.15
N ARG A 364 3.91 -18.85 21.91
CA ARG A 364 4.09 -17.59 22.63
C ARG A 364 3.70 -17.72 24.10
N ALA A 365 2.63 -18.45 24.39
CA ALA A 365 2.17 -18.77 25.72
C ALA A 365 3.25 -19.48 26.53
N VAL A 366 3.86 -20.53 25.95
CA VAL A 366 4.99 -21.23 26.57
C VAL A 366 6.19 -20.30 26.77
N GLN A 367 6.53 -19.46 25.79
CA GLN A 367 7.66 -18.51 25.91
C GLN A 367 7.47 -17.47 27.01
N GLU A 368 6.23 -17.03 27.26
CA GLU A 368 5.90 -16.04 28.30
C GLU A 368 5.51 -16.67 29.64
N GLY A 369 5.45 -18.01 29.74
CA GLY A 369 5.01 -18.70 30.95
C GLY A 369 3.53 -18.48 31.27
N LEU A 370 2.70 -18.31 30.25
CA LEU A 370 1.26 -18.02 30.34
C LEU A 370 0.45 -19.12 29.65
N THR A 371 -0.86 -19.16 29.90
CA THR A 371 -1.80 -19.94 29.08
C THR A 371 -2.07 -19.23 27.74
N PRO A 372 -2.50 -19.96 26.68
CA PRO A 372 -2.91 -19.33 25.43
C PRO A 372 -3.97 -18.23 25.62
N ARG A 373 -4.95 -18.46 26.49
CA ARG A 373 -6.00 -17.47 26.80
C ARG A 373 -5.42 -16.20 27.40
N GLU A 374 -4.53 -16.30 28.39
CA GLU A 374 -3.92 -15.14 29.04
C GLU A 374 -3.06 -14.32 28.07
N VAL A 375 -2.31 -14.97 27.17
CA VAL A 375 -1.57 -14.27 26.10
C VAL A 375 -2.52 -13.53 25.18
N CYS A 376 -3.58 -14.20 24.71
CA CYS A 376 -4.58 -13.56 23.87
C CYS A 376 -5.23 -12.36 24.57
N ASP A 377 -5.60 -12.49 25.84
CA ASP A 377 -6.22 -11.41 26.63
C ASP A 377 -5.30 -10.20 26.78
N LYS A 378 -4.03 -10.45 27.12
CA LYS A 378 -3.00 -9.42 27.21
C LYS A 378 -2.85 -8.65 25.90
N TYR A 379 -2.67 -9.36 24.79
CA TYR A 379 -2.38 -8.72 23.52
C TYR A 379 -3.61 -8.15 22.82
N HIS A 380 -4.79 -8.74 22.98
CA HIS A 380 -6.03 -8.14 22.49
C HIS A 380 -6.22 -6.72 23.03
N ARG A 381 -5.94 -6.51 24.32
CA ARG A 381 -5.93 -5.18 24.94
C ARG A 381 -4.89 -4.26 24.30
N ILE A 382 -3.65 -4.73 24.11
CA ILE A 382 -2.59 -3.94 23.45
C ILE A 382 -3.02 -3.48 22.04
N HIS A 383 -3.62 -4.37 21.25
CA HIS A 383 -4.15 -4.01 19.93
C HIS A 383 -5.26 -2.96 20.04
N GLY A 384 -6.22 -3.17 20.95
CA GLY A 384 -7.29 -2.20 21.22
C GLY A 384 -6.77 -0.81 21.58
N ASP A 385 -5.80 -0.74 22.49
CA ASP A 385 -5.19 0.52 22.95
C ASP A 385 -4.45 1.24 21.80
N ILE A 386 -3.68 0.49 20.98
CA ILE A 386 -2.99 1.05 19.80
C ILE A 386 -4.00 1.60 18.79
N TYR A 387 -5.04 0.83 18.45
CA TYR A 387 -6.01 1.25 17.45
C TYR A 387 -6.88 2.42 17.93
N ALA A 388 -7.20 2.47 19.23
CA ALA A 388 -7.85 3.62 19.84
C ALA A 388 -6.98 4.87 19.74
N TRP A 389 -5.67 4.78 20.02
CA TRP A 389 -4.75 5.91 19.90
C TRP A 389 -4.60 6.40 18.45
N PHE A 390 -4.53 5.49 17.48
CA PHE A 390 -4.58 5.84 16.05
C PHE A 390 -5.94 6.38 15.58
N GLY A 391 -6.94 6.47 16.47
CA GLY A 391 -8.27 6.95 16.15
C GLY A 391 -9.01 6.05 15.18
N ILE A 392 -8.82 4.73 15.24
CA ILE A 392 -9.56 3.78 14.42
C ILE A 392 -10.98 3.63 14.99
N SER A 393 -11.98 3.87 14.15
CA SER A 393 -13.40 3.96 14.53
C SER A 393 -14.16 2.68 14.21
N PHE A 394 -13.75 1.56 14.81
CA PHE A 394 -14.54 0.34 14.75
C PHE A 394 -15.91 0.56 15.39
N ASP A 395 -16.97 0.06 14.76
CA ASP A 395 -18.27 -0.08 15.42
C ASP A 395 -18.23 -1.22 16.44
N TYR A 396 -17.41 -2.25 16.17
CA TYR A 396 -17.08 -3.30 17.13
C TYR A 396 -15.71 -3.93 16.84
N PHE A 397 -14.85 -4.01 17.87
CA PHE A 397 -13.56 -4.70 17.83
C PHE A 397 -13.62 -5.97 18.69
N GLY A 398 -13.81 -7.12 18.04
CA GLY A 398 -14.08 -8.40 18.70
C GLY A 398 -12.88 -9.36 18.74
N ARG A 399 -13.20 -10.65 18.89
CA ARG A 399 -12.23 -11.73 19.11
C ARG A 399 -12.71 -13.03 18.47
N THR A 400 -11.78 -13.86 18.03
CA THR A 400 -12.08 -15.19 17.48
C THR A 400 -12.31 -16.26 18.57
N THR A 401 -11.83 -16.05 19.80
CA THR A 401 -11.96 -17.01 20.91
C THR A 401 -13.30 -16.89 21.66
N THR A 402 -14.42 -17.07 20.96
CA THR A 402 -15.78 -16.92 21.53
C THR A 402 -16.68 -18.12 21.25
N PRO A 403 -17.74 -18.36 22.06
CA PRO A 403 -18.71 -19.41 21.78
C PRO A 403 -19.40 -19.26 20.41
N LYS A 404 -19.69 -18.02 19.98
CA LYS A 404 -20.29 -17.75 18.66
C LYS A 404 -19.37 -18.19 17.52
N GLN A 405 -18.04 -18.06 17.66
CA GLN A 405 -17.08 -18.60 16.69
C GLN A 405 -17.25 -20.11 16.55
N THR A 406 -17.24 -20.84 17.66
CA THR A 406 -17.39 -22.29 17.64
C THR A 406 -18.69 -22.72 16.99
N ILE A 407 -19.81 -22.07 17.35
CA ILE A 407 -21.12 -22.40 16.81
C ILE A 407 -21.17 -22.17 15.29
N ILE A 408 -20.74 -21.00 14.81
CA ILE A 408 -20.83 -20.63 13.39
C ILE A 408 -19.85 -21.44 12.54
N ALA A 409 -18.61 -21.63 13.00
CA ALA A 409 -17.63 -22.43 12.27
C ALA A 409 -18.05 -23.90 12.15
N GLN A 410 -18.64 -24.47 13.22
CA GLN A 410 -19.18 -25.82 13.18
C GLN A 410 -20.43 -25.92 12.29
N ASP A 411 -21.28 -24.90 12.23
CA ASP A 411 -22.42 -24.87 11.32
C ASP A 411 -21.98 -24.91 9.85
N ILE A 412 -21.07 -24.03 9.45
CA ILE A 412 -20.49 -24.00 8.10
C ILE A 412 -19.84 -25.35 7.76
N PHE A 413 -19.06 -25.91 8.69
CA PHE A 413 -18.45 -27.22 8.53
C PHE A 413 -19.48 -28.33 8.30
N ARG A 414 -20.55 -28.40 9.11
CA ARG A 414 -21.60 -29.42 8.98
C ARG A 414 -22.33 -29.30 7.64
N ARG A 415 -22.58 -28.08 7.15
CA ARG A 415 -23.19 -27.84 5.83
C ARG A 415 -22.30 -28.31 4.69
N LEU A 416 -21.00 -28.01 4.76
CA LEU A 416 -20.01 -28.49 3.79
C LEU A 416 -19.89 -30.02 3.81
N LEU A 417 -19.91 -30.63 5.00
CA LEU A 417 -19.89 -32.08 5.18
C LEU A 417 -21.12 -32.74 4.55
N ALA A 418 -22.32 -32.25 4.88
CA ALA A 418 -23.59 -32.79 4.38
C ALA A 418 -23.71 -32.71 2.85
N ARG A 419 -23.01 -31.77 2.22
CA ARG A 419 -22.98 -31.57 0.76
C ARG A 419 -21.80 -32.26 0.07
N GLY A 420 -20.98 -33.01 0.80
CA GLY A 420 -19.88 -33.80 0.23
C GLY A 420 -18.70 -32.96 -0.29
N PHE A 421 -18.47 -31.78 0.29
CA PHE A 421 -17.33 -30.91 -0.03
C PHE A 421 -16.10 -31.15 0.85
N LEU A 422 -16.21 -32.04 1.84
CA LEU A 422 -15.12 -32.41 2.72
C LEU A 422 -14.64 -33.83 2.41
N LEU A 423 -13.33 -34.02 2.50
CA LEU A 423 -12.66 -35.31 2.38
C LEU A 423 -12.04 -35.67 3.73
N GLN A 424 -12.06 -36.96 4.06
CA GLN A 424 -11.30 -37.50 5.17
C GLN A 424 -10.20 -38.39 4.59
N ASP A 425 -8.96 -38.12 4.99
CA ASP A 425 -7.77 -38.85 4.54
C ASP A 425 -6.78 -38.98 5.71
N THR A 426 -5.85 -39.93 5.59
CA THR A 426 -4.79 -40.16 6.57
C THR A 426 -3.48 -39.56 6.08
N VAL A 427 -2.78 -38.83 6.95
CA VAL A 427 -1.48 -38.23 6.64
C VAL A 427 -0.45 -38.76 7.64
N GLU A 428 0.68 -39.28 7.14
CA GLU A 428 1.81 -39.64 7.99
C GLU A 428 2.50 -38.37 8.51
N GLN A 429 2.66 -38.27 9.83
CA GLN A 429 3.27 -37.12 10.49
C GLN A 429 4.26 -37.58 11.56
N LEU A 430 5.35 -36.84 11.72
CA LEU A 430 6.31 -37.10 12.77
C LEU A 430 5.72 -36.71 14.14
N ARG A 431 5.74 -37.66 15.08
CA ARG A 431 5.29 -37.43 16.47
C ARG A 431 6.48 -37.58 17.42
N CYS A 432 6.76 -36.53 18.18
CA CYS A 432 7.72 -36.64 19.27
C CYS A 432 7.06 -37.34 20.46
N GLN A 433 7.55 -38.52 20.83
CA GLN A 433 7.02 -39.30 21.95
C GLN A 433 7.29 -38.61 23.30
N LEU A 434 8.45 -37.96 23.47
CA LEU A 434 8.80 -37.23 24.69
C LEU A 434 7.91 -36.00 24.90
N CYS A 435 7.67 -35.22 23.84
CA CYS A 435 6.83 -34.03 23.91
C CYS A 435 5.33 -34.34 23.80
N CYS A 436 4.97 -35.62 23.60
CA CYS A 436 3.59 -36.10 23.43
C CYS A 436 2.76 -35.32 22.40
N ARG A 437 3.39 -34.77 21.35
CA ARG A 437 2.74 -33.95 20.32
C ARG A 437 3.26 -34.26 18.91
N PHE A 438 2.42 -34.02 17.91
CA PHE A 438 2.88 -33.99 16.52
C PHE A 438 3.80 -32.79 16.30
N LEU A 439 4.88 -33.01 15.55
CA LEU A 439 5.80 -31.95 15.17
C LEU A 439 5.21 -31.25 13.95
N ALA A 440 4.83 -29.98 14.12
CA ALA A 440 4.53 -29.12 12.98
C ALA A 440 5.75 -29.04 12.05
N ASP A 441 5.54 -28.76 10.77
CA ASP A 441 6.60 -28.69 9.74
C ASP A 441 7.76 -27.75 10.11
N ARG A 442 7.48 -26.77 10.98
CA ARG A 442 8.44 -25.80 11.55
C ARG A 442 9.41 -26.39 12.58
N PHE A 443 9.09 -27.54 13.15
CA PHE A 443 9.89 -28.27 14.13
C PHE A 443 10.58 -29.50 13.52
N VAL A 444 10.49 -29.64 12.19
CA VAL A 444 11.08 -30.73 11.42
C VAL A 444 12.05 -30.12 10.43
N GLU A 445 13.33 -30.37 10.63
CA GLU A 445 14.41 -30.01 9.71
C GLU A 445 14.97 -31.29 9.10
N GLY A 446 15.26 -31.28 7.80
CA GLY A 446 15.84 -32.43 7.14
C GLY A 446 16.32 -32.15 5.71
N THR A 447 16.92 -33.16 5.09
CA THR A 447 17.43 -33.05 3.73
C THR A 447 16.30 -33.12 2.71
N CYS A 448 16.11 -32.06 1.91
CA CYS A 448 15.11 -32.02 0.85
C CYS A 448 15.30 -33.21 -0.12
N PRO A 449 14.28 -34.05 -0.33
CA PRO A 449 14.38 -35.22 -1.21
C PRO A 449 14.47 -34.84 -2.69
N MET A 450 14.14 -33.59 -3.05
CA MET A 450 14.13 -33.11 -4.43
C MET A 450 15.43 -32.41 -4.84
N CYS A 451 16.12 -31.74 -3.92
CA CYS A 451 17.32 -30.93 -4.24
C CYS A 451 18.48 -31.08 -3.24
N GLY A 452 18.37 -31.99 -2.28
CA GLY A 452 19.43 -32.30 -1.31
C GLY A 452 19.72 -31.19 -0.28
N TYR A 453 18.82 -30.21 -0.09
CA TYR A 453 19.02 -29.13 0.90
C TYR A 453 18.87 -29.65 2.33
N GLY A 454 19.95 -29.64 3.12
CA GLY A 454 20.03 -30.27 4.45
C GLY A 454 19.14 -29.67 5.56
N GLU A 455 18.54 -28.51 5.33
CA GLU A 455 17.73 -27.76 6.32
C GLU A 455 16.32 -27.46 5.78
N ALA A 456 15.79 -28.34 4.93
CA ALA A 456 14.44 -28.19 4.44
C ALA A 456 13.42 -28.41 5.56
N ARG A 457 12.36 -27.60 5.53
CA ARG A 457 11.22 -27.71 6.44
C ARG A 457 10.19 -28.70 5.89
N GLY A 458 9.33 -29.22 6.77
CA GLY A 458 8.40 -30.31 6.43
C GLY A 458 7.35 -29.99 5.35
N ASP A 459 7.00 -28.72 5.18
CA ASP A 459 5.96 -28.21 4.27
C ASP A 459 6.51 -27.65 2.97
N GLN A 460 7.69 -27.05 3.03
CA GLN A 460 8.31 -26.34 1.92
C GLN A 460 9.84 -26.39 2.03
N CYS A 461 10.50 -26.76 0.94
CA CYS A 461 11.94 -26.61 0.86
C CYS A 461 12.30 -25.15 0.55
N ASP A 462 13.00 -24.47 1.46
CA ASP A 462 13.44 -23.08 1.28
C ASP A 462 14.42 -22.89 0.11
N LYS A 463 15.08 -23.96 -0.34
CA LYS A 463 16.01 -23.93 -1.48
C LYS A 463 15.32 -24.08 -2.84
N CYS A 464 14.30 -24.93 -2.96
CA CYS A 464 13.65 -25.21 -4.26
C CYS A 464 12.17 -24.81 -4.33
N GLY A 465 11.60 -24.28 -3.25
CA GLY A 465 10.26 -23.69 -3.18
C GLY A 465 9.10 -24.66 -3.33
N LYS A 466 9.35 -25.97 -3.45
CA LYS A 466 8.35 -26.96 -3.85
C LYS A 466 7.44 -27.36 -2.68
N LEU A 467 6.14 -27.18 -2.88
CA LEU A 467 5.06 -27.70 -2.03
C LEU A 467 4.62 -29.07 -2.56
N ILE A 468 4.30 -30.01 -1.67
CA ILE A 468 3.94 -31.39 -2.04
C ILE A 468 2.42 -31.65 -1.91
N ASN A 469 1.90 -32.40 -2.89
CA ASN A 469 0.55 -32.96 -3.09
C ASN A 469 -0.59 -32.08 -3.68
N ALA A 470 -1.40 -32.76 -4.51
CA ALA A 470 -2.38 -32.26 -5.47
C ALA A 470 -3.57 -33.23 -5.60
N VAL A 471 -4.80 -32.70 -5.76
CA VAL A 471 -5.98 -33.24 -6.51
C VAL A 471 -6.92 -32.02 -6.74
N GLU A 472 -7.93 -32.08 -7.61
CA GLU A 472 -8.81 -30.96 -8.00
C GLU A 472 -10.01 -30.71 -7.03
N LEU A 473 -10.41 -29.45 -6.85
CA LEU A 473 -11.55 -29.02 -6.01
C LEU A 473 -12.85 -28.84 -6.81
N LYS A 474 -13.96 -29.45 -6.34
CA LYS A 474 -15.32 -29.35 -6.92
C LYS A 474 -15.94 -27.94 -6.90
N LEU A 475 -15.41 -27.01 -6.09
CA LEU A 475 -15.95 -25.66 -5.89
C LEU A 475 -15.34 -24.60 -6.82
N GLN A 476 -14.39 -24.97 -7.69
CA GLN A 476 -13.73 -24.00 -8.57
C GLN A 476 -14.69 -23.33 -9.55
N GLN A 477 -15.60 -24.10 -10.18
CA GLN A 477 -16.54 -23.54 -11.16
C GLN A 477 -17.54 -22.54 -10.53
N PRO A 478 -18.23 -22.85 -9.41
CA PRO A 478 -19.06 -21.85 -8.71
C PRO A 478 -18.28 -20.61 -8.26
N LEU A 479 -17.03 -20.78 -7.82
CA LEU A 479 -16.17 -19.66 -7.43
C LEU A 479 -15.84 -18.75 -8.63
N GLU A 480 -15.50 -19.33 -9.78
CA GLU A 480 -15.20 -18.59 -11.02
C GLU A 480 -16.40 -17.77 -11.48
N GLN A 481 -17.61 -18.35 -11.45
CA GLN A 481 -18.85 -17.64 -11.78
C GLN A 481 -19.10 -16.44 -10.85
N TRP A 482 -18.94 -16.63 -9.54
CA TRP A 482 -19.06 -15.53 -8.59
C TRP A 482 -17.98 -14.45 -8.79
N LEU A 483 -16.73 -14.84 -9.05
CA LEU A 483 -15.64 -13.90 -9.30
C LEU A 483 -15.87 -13.05 -10.55
N GLU A 484 -16.44 -13.61 -11.62
CA GLU A 484 -16.80 -12.84 -12.81
C GLU A 484 -17.80 -11.73 -12.48
N LEU A 485 -18.83 -12.03 -11.70
CA LEU A 485 -19.83 -11.06 -11.26
C LEU A 485 -19.23 -10.01 -10.30
N SER A 486 -18.44 -10.45 -9.33
CA SER A 486 -17.79 -9.57 -8.34
C SER A 486 -16.74 -8.66 -8.98
N TRP A 487 -16.00 -9.11 -10.01
CA TRP A 487 -15.05 -8.26 -10.72
C TRP A 487 -15.68 -7.30 -11.73
N ALA A 488 -16.83 -7.66 -12.29
CA ALA A 488 -17.57 -6.80 -13.22
C ALA A 488 -18.19 -5.60 -12.50
N SER A 489 -18.73 -5.82 -11.30
CA SER A 489 -19.41 -4.80 -10.49
C SER A 489 -18.51 -4.15 -9.44
N GLY A 490 -17.49 -4.87 -8.94
CA GLY A 490 -16.69 -4.48 -7.80
C GLY A 490 -15.32 -3.87 -8.14
N HIS A 491 -14.87 -2.97 -7.27
CA HIS A 491 -13.57 -2.27 -7.34
C HIS A 491 -12.42 -3.03 -6.65
N TRP A 492 -12.22 -4.29 -6.99
CA TRP A 492 -11.08 -5.06 -6.49
C TRP A 492 -9.75 -4.48 -6.96
N THR A 493 -8.75 -4.45 -6.08
CA THR A 493 -7.42 -3.97 -6.44
C THR A 493 -6.75 -4.87 -7.49
N PRO A 494 -5.90 -4.32 -8.38
CA PRO A 494 -5.29 -5.10 -9.46
C PRO A 494 -4.45 -6.29 -8.96
N ASN A 495 -3.69 -6.11 -7.88
CA ASN A 495 -2.90 -7.17 -7.24
C ASN A 495 -3.79 -8.31 -6.70
N ALA A 496 -4.92 -8.00 -6.06
CA ALA A 496 -5.87 -9.00 -5.57
C ALA A 496 -6.45 -9.85 -6.71
N ARG A 497 -6.84 -9.20 -7.82
CA ARG A 497 -7.30 -9.89 -9.03
C ARG A 497 -6.21 -10.78 -9.62
N HIS A 498 -4.98 -10.29 -9.69
CA HIS A 498 -3.84 -11.03 -10.23
C HIS A 498 -3.53 -12.30 -9.41
N ILE A 499 -3.39 -12.15 -8.08
CA ILE A 499 -3.12 -13.26 -7.16
C ILE A 499 -4.23 -14.32 -7.27
N THR A 500 -5.50 -13.90 -7.25
CA THR A 500 -6.65 -14.81 -7.36
C THR A 500 -6.64 -15.58 -8.68
N ARG A 501 -6.36 -14.91 -9.81
CA ARG A 501 -6.23 -15.58 -11.12
C ARG A 501 -5.09 -16.58 -11.16
N SER A 502 -3.96 -16.30 -10.52
CA SER A 502 -2.85 -17.27 -10.46
C SER A 502 -3.28 -18.54 -9.74
N TRP A 503 -3.97 -18.41 -8.60
CA TRP A 503 -4.51 -19.55 -7.85
C TRP A 503 -5.49 -20.39 -8.67
N LEU A 504 -6.40 -19.76 -9.41
CA LEU A 504 -7.36 -20.46 -10.27
C LEU A 504 -6.67 -21.19 -11.43
N ARG A 505 -5.71 -20.53 -12.09
CA ARG A 505 -4.97 -21.09 -13.22
C ARG A 505 -4.14 -22.31 -12.83
N GLU A 506 -3.61 -22.34 -11.61
CA GLU A 506 -2.86 -23.49 -11.08
C GLU A 506 -3.77 -24.70 -10.75
N GLY A 507 -5.08 -24.49 -10.69
CA GLY A 507 -6.06 -25.47 -10.24
C GLY A 507 -6.15 -25.49 -8.73
N LEU A 508 -7.36 -25.35 -8.20
CA LEU A 508 -7.59 -25.38 -6.76
C LEU A 508 -7.43 -26.80 -6.23
N ARG A 509 -6.66 -26.96 -5.15
CA ARG A 509 -6.36 -28.25 -4.51
C ARG A 509 -6.99 -28.38 -3.13
N PRO A 510 -7.41 -29.58 -2.69
CA PRO A 510 -7.83 -29.82 -1.31
C PRO A 510 -6.83 -29.25 -0.31
N ARG A 511 -7.36 -28.59 0.72
CA ARG A 511 -6.60 -28.01 1.81
C ARG A 511 -7.02 -28.67 3.11
N CYS A 512 -6.05 -29.09 3.91
CA CYS A 512 -6.34 -29.66 5.23
C CYS A 512 -6.85 -28.57 6.17
N ILE A 513 -8.08 -28.74 6.66
CA ILE A 513 -8.79 -27.80 7.54
C ILE A 513 -8.76 -28.20 9.02
N THR A 514 -8.00 -29.23 9.40
CA THR A 514 -7.85 -29.67 10.81
C THR A 514 -6.39 -29.67 11.25
N ARG A 515 -6.13 -29.50 12.54
CA ARG A 515 -4.79 -29.57 13.14
C ARG A 515 -4.81 -30.28 14.48
N ASP A 516 -3.71 -30.95 14.79
CA ASP A 516 -3.41 -31.55 16.08
C ASP A 516 -2.91 -30.50 17.09
N LEU A 517 -3.81 -29.61 17.49
CA LEU A 517 -3.56 -28.56 18.48
C LEU A 517 -4.64 -28.61 19.56
N GLN A 518 -4.34 -28.05 20.73
CA GLN A 518 -5.31 -27.91 21.82
C GLN A 518 -6.01 -26.55 21.77
N TRP A 519 -5.31 -25.51 21.30
CA TRP A 519 -5.85 -24.16 21.19
C TRP A 519 -6.43 -23.85 19.80
N GLY A 520 -7.72 -24.14 19.63
CA GLY A 520 -8.48 -23.90 18.40
C GLY A 520 -9.96 -24.23 18.54
N THR A 521 -10.74 -23.95 17.49
CA THR A 521 -12.15 -24.34 17.45
C THR A 521 -12.29 -25.87 17.33
N PRO A 522 -13.02 -26.56 18.22
CA PRO A 522 -13.12 -28.03 18.18
C PRO A 522 -13.90 -28.54 16.96
N VAL A 523 -13.44 -29.65 16.38
CA VAL A 523 -14.09 -30.31 15.24
C VAL A 523 -15.24 -31.21 15.73
N PRO A 524 -16.48 -31.06 15.23
CA PRO A 524 -17.63 -31.77 15.77
C PRO A 524 -17.80 -33.16 15.11
N LEU A 525 -16.76 -34.00 15.15
CA LEU A 525 -16.76 -35.36 14.62
C LEU A 525 -16.16 -36.37 15.61
N ASP A 526 -16.69 -37.58 15.60
CA ASP A 526 -16.11 -38.70 16.33
C ASP A 526 -14.71 -39.01 15.82
N GLY A 527 -13.77 -39.25 16.74
CA GLY A 527 -12.34 -39.44 16.43
C GLY A 527 -11.51 -38.16 16.30
N PHE A 528 -12.13 -36.97 16.40
CA PHE A 528 -11.44 -35.67 16.30
C PHE A 528 -11.37 -34.91 17.65
N ARG A 529 -11.57 -35.59 18.79
CA ARG A 529 -11.62 -34.95 20.13
C ARG A 529 -10.36 -34.16 20.48
N ASP A 530 -9.19 -34.62 20.02
CA ASP A 530 -7.89 -33.97 20.24
C ASP A 530 -7.43 -33.15 19.03
N LYS A 531 -8.35 -32.76 18.14
CA LYS A 531 -8.09 -31.97 16.94
C LYS A 531 -8.99 -30.73 16.91
N VAL A 532 -8.46 -29.66 16.32
CA VAL A 532 -9.15 -28.39 16.12
C VAL A 532 -9.19 -28.03 14.64
N PHE A 533 -10.06 -27.11 14.26
CA PHE A 533 -10.02 -26.49 12.95
C PHE A 533 -8.70 -25.74 12.77
N TYR A 534 -8.19 -25.79 11.55
CA TYR A 534 -7.04 -25.02 11.15
C TYR A 534 -7.42 -23.55 11.01
N VAL A 535 -6.62 -22.66 11.60
CA VAL A 535 -6.90 -21.21 11.64
C VAL A 535 -7.20 -20.60 10.27
N TRP A 536 -6.59 -21.09 9.19
CA TRP A 536 -6.85 -20.56 7.85
C TRP A 536 -8.24 -20.91 7.29
N PHE A 537 -8.93 -21.89 7.89
CA PHE A 537 -10.34 -22.18 7.61
C PHE A 537 -11.27 -21.28 8.42
N ASP A 538 -11.06 -21.15 9.72
CA ASP A 538 -12.04 -20.50 10.61
C ASP A 538 -11.70 -19.04 11.00
N ALA A 539 -10.50 -18.51 10.74
CA ALA A 539 -10.20 -17.10 11.00
C ALA A 539 -11.08 -16.14 10.19
N PRO A 540 -11.36 -16.35 8.88
CA PRO A 540 -12.32 -15.52 8.15
C PRO A 540 -13.76 -15.65 8.67
N ILE A 541 -14.14 -16.80 9.27
CA ILE A 541 -15.43 -16.97 9.97
C ILE A 541 -15.49 -16.06 11.21
N GLY A 542 -14.33 -15.64 11.72
CA GLY A 542 -14.18 -14.60 12.73
C GLY A 542 -14.96 -13.33 12.43
N TYR A 543 -15.08 -12.89 11.18
CA TYR A 543 -15.87 -11.68 10.86
C TYR A 543 -17.36 -11.85 11.20
N LEU A 544 -17.90 -13.04 10.93
CA LEU A 544 -19.30 -13.38 11.22
C LEU A 544 -19.50 -13.48 12.72
N SER A 545 -18.61 -14.19 13.42
CA SER A 545 -18.74 -14.39 14.86
C SER A 545 -18.51 -13.10 15.66
N ILE A 546 -17.62 -12.23 15.22
CA ILE A 546 -17.44 -10.88 15.78
C ILE A 546 -18.73 -10.08 15.61
N THR A 547 -19.36 -10.12 14.44
CA THR A 547 -20.65 -9.45 14.21
C THR A 547 -21.77 -10.07 15.04
N ALA A 548 -21.76 -11.40 15.23
CA ALA A 548 -22.72 -12.12 16.06
C ALA A 548 -22.56 -11.84 17.57
N ASN A 549 -21.37 -11.43 18.00
CA ASN A 549 -21.15 -10.93 19.36
C ASN A 549 -21.55 -9.45 19.50
N TYR A 550 -21.59 -8.70 18.41
CA TYR A 550 -22.09 -7.32 18.38
C TYR A 550 -23.62 -7.25 18.37
N THR A 551 -24.29 -8.14 17.63
CA THR A 551 -25.75 -8.19 17.54
C THR A 551 -26.26 -9.59 17.22
N ASP A 552 -27.39 -9.98 17.81
CA ASP A 552 -28.05 -11.25 17.49
C ASP A 552 -28.64 -11.26 16.08
N GLN A 553 -28.84 -10.09 15.46
CA GLN A 553 -29.33 -9.94 14.08
C GLN A 553 -28.20 -9.91 13.03
N TRP A 554 -27.04 -10.49 13.33
CA TRP A 554 -25.84 -10.46 12.47
C TRP A 554 -26.06 -11.02 11.06
N GLU A 555 -27.00 -11.97 10.91
CA GLU A 555 -27.36 -12.55 9.62
C GLU A 555 -27.95 -11.52 8.65
N ARG A 556 -28.54 -10.42 9.15
CA ARG A 556 -28.99 -9.33 8.28
C ARG A 556 -27.84 -8.67 7.52
N TRP A 557 -26.62 -8.72 8.06
CA TRP A 557 -25.40 -8.24 7.41
C TRP A 557 -24.73 -9.33 6.57
N TRP A 558 -24.65 -10.55 7.10
CA TRP A 558 -23.83 -11.63 6.53
C TRP A 558 -24.59 -12.66 5.70
N LYS A 559 -25.92 -12.61 5.65
CA LYS A 559 -26.78 -13.48 4.85
C LYS A 559 -27.83 -12.69 4.06
N ASN A 560 -27.39 -11.57 3.48
CA ASN A 560 -28.25 -10.60 2.79
C ASN A 560 -27.49 -9.91 1.64
N PRO A 561 -26.98 -10.68 0.66
CA PRO A 561 -26.14 -10.16 -0.43
C PRO A 561 -26.86 -9.13 -1.32
N GLU A 562 -28.19 -9.09 -1.31
CA GLU A 562 -28.99 -8.15 -2.11
C GLU A 562 -28.99 -6.73 -1.54
N GLN A 563 -28.87 -6.59 -0.21
CA GLN A 563 -28.91 -5.27 0.44
C GLN A 563 -27.55 -4.80 0.96
N VAL A 564 -26.55 -5.68 1.03
CA VAL A 564 -25.27 -5.42 1.67
C VAL A 564 -24.13 -5.47 0.66
N GLU A 565 -23.31 -4.40 0.65
CA GLU A 565 -22.04 -4.37 -0.06
C GLU A 565 -20.88 -4.58 0.91
N LEU A 566 -20.15 -5.67 0.73
CA LEU A 566 -19.01 -6.05 1.56
C LEU A 566 -17.67 -5.57 0.98
N TYR A 567 -16.95 -4.78 1.78
CA TYR A 567 -15.57 -4.35 1.53
C TYR A 567 -14.62 -5.04 2.52
N ASN A 568 -13.57 -5.71 2.02
CA ASN A 568 -12.53 -6.29 2.86
C ASN A 568 -11.19 -5.60 2.59
N PHE A 569 -10.55 -5.10 3.64
CA PHE A 569 -9.25 -4.44 3.58
C PHE A 569 -8.15 -5.32 4.18
N MET A 570 -7.07 -5.54 3.42
CA MET A 570 -5.97 -6.41 3.86
C MET A 570 -4.66 -6.13 3.13
N ALA A 571 -3.57 -6.70 3.62
CA ALA A 571 -2.34 -6.84 2.85
C ALA A 571 -2.46 -8.01 1.83
N LYS A 572 -1.65 -7.98 0.77
CA LYS A 572 -1.70 -8.96 -0.34
C LYS A 572 -1.62 -10.44 0.07
N ASP A 573 -0.97 -10.77 1.18
CA ASP A 573 -0.82 -12.15 1.66
C ASP A 573 -2.15 -12.80 2.05
N ASN A 574 -3.12 -12.00 2.47
CA ASN A 574 -4.43 -12.48 2.90
C ASN A 574 -5.40 -12.70 1.73
N VAL A 575 -5.03 -12.30 0.51
CA VAL A 575 -5.91 -12.36 -0.67
C VAL A 575 -6.46 -13.77 -0.90
N PRO A 576 -5.65 -14.85 -0.96
CA PRO A 576 -6.18 -16.18 -1.26
C PRO A 576 -7.24 -16.67 -0.25
N PHE A 577 -7.14 -16.22 1.00
CA PHE A 577 -8.10 -16.61 2.04
C PHE A 577 -9.47 -15.96 1.84
N HIS A 578 -9.48 -14.74 1.28
CA HIS A 578 -10.69 -13.95 1.10
C HIS A 578 -11.24 -13.97 -0.32
N SER A 579 -10.44 -14.39 -1.30
CA SER A 579 -10.89 -14.55 -2.69
C SER A 579 -11.13 -16.00 -3.11
N VAL A 580 -10.61 -16.97 -2.36
CA VAL A 580 -10.74 -18.40 -2.68
C VAL A 580 -11.30 -19.18 -1.49
N ILE A 581 -10.57 -19.29 -0.38
CA ILE A 581 -10.89 -20.26 0.68
C ILE A 581 -12.22 -19.95 1.36
N PHE A 582 -12.40 -18.70 1.80
CA PHE A 582 -13.61 -18.28 2.49
C PHE A 582 -14.83 -18.23 1.56
N PRO A 583 -14.77 -17.61 0.36
CA PRO A 583 -15.87 -17.70 -0.60
C PRO A 583 -16.25 -19.14 -0.95
N CYS A 584 -15.29 -20.06 -1.17
CA CYS A 584 -15.60 -21.48 -1.38
C CYS A 584 -16.35 -22.09 -0.20
N SER A 585 -15.94 -21.77 1.03
CA SER A 585 -16.59 -22.27 2.24
C SER A 585 -18.03 -21.77 2.36
N LEU A 586 -18.27 -20.50 2.05
CA LEU A 586 -19.59 -19.89 2.09
C LEU A 586 -20.51 -20.36 0.96
N LEU A 587 -19.99 -20.43 -0.28
CA LEU A 587 -20.71 -20.97 -1.44
C LEU A 587 -21.07 -22.44 -1.24
N GLY A 588 -20.13 -23.25 -0.75
CA GLY A 588 -20.36 -24.66 -0.46
C GLY A 588 -21.30 -24.91 0.72
N ALA A 589 -21.39 -23.97 1.66
CA ALA A 589 -22.36 -24.02 2.76
C ALA A 589 -23.79 -23.71 2.29
N ASP A 590 -23.93 -22.93 1.20
CA ASP A 590 -25.18 -22.66 0.50
C ASP A 590 -26.29 -22.20 1.48
N ASP A 591 -26.05 -21.03 2.08
CA ASP A 591 -26.89 -20.43 3.13
C ASP A 591 -27.07 -18.92 2.93
N ASN A 592 -27.16 -18.51 1.66
CA ASN A 592 -27.36 -17.12 1.23
C ASN A 592 -26.35 -16.10 1.80
N TYR A 593 -25.08 -16.48 1.94
CA TYR A 593 -24.07 -15.60 2.54
C TYR A 593 -23.74 -14.38 1.68
N THR A 594 -23.55 -13.23 2.34
CA THR A 594 -22.94 -12.03 1.77
C THR A 594 -21.48 -12.31 1.45
N LEU A 595 -21.11 -12.28 0.17
CA LEU A 595 -19.74 -12.45 -0.31
C LEU A 595 -19.08 -11.10 -0.59
N VAL A 596 -17.76 -11.07 -0.67
CA VAL A 596 -17.01 -9.81 -0.86
C VAL A 596 -17.30 -9.18 -2.23
N ASN A 597 -17.79 -7.94 -2.22
CA ASN A 597 -17.99 -7.13 -3.42
C ASN A 597 -16.69 -6.40 -3.80
N HIS A 598 -15.91 -5.95 -2.81
CA HIS A 598 -14.70 -5.17 -3.02
C HIS A 598 -13.55 -5.69 -2.16
N LEU A 599 -12.60 -6.40 -2.78
CA LEU A 599 -11.37 -6.84 -2.11
C LEU A 599 -10.26 -5.80 -2.30
N ILE A 600 -9.92 -5.09 -1.23
CA ILE A 600 -8.93 -4.01 -1.22
C ILE A 600 -7.62 -4.50 -0.60
N ALA A 601 -6.69 -4.94 -1.46
CA ALA A 601 -5.39 -5.43 -1.03
C ALA A 601 -4.28 -4.40 -1.29
N THR A 602 -3.50 -4.06 -0.26
CA THR A 602 -2.30 -3.20 -0.41
C THR A 602 -1.05 -4.03 -0.66
N GLU A 603 -0.05 -3.39 -1.28
CA GLU A 603 1.34 -3.82 -1.26
C GLU A 603 1.96 -3.57 0.15
N TYR A 604 3.25 -3.84 0.32
CA TYR A 604 3.88 -3.67 1.63
C TYR A 604 4.37 -2.24 1.88
N LEU A 605 4.34 -1.85 3.16
CA LEU A 605 5.12 -0.73 3.66
C LEU A 605 6.44 -1.27 4.22
N ASN A 606 7.54 -0.83 3.63
CA ASN A 606 8.90 -1.01 4.09
C ASN A 606 9.28 0.13 5.07
N TYR A 607 10.40 -0.04 5.77
CA TYR A 607 10.90 0.94 6.74
C TYR A 607 12.34 1.33 6.38
N GLU A 608 12.54 2.59 6.01
CA GLU A 608 13.77 3.10 5.41
C GLU A 608 14.20 2.18 4.25
N ASP A 609 15.44 1.72 4.24
CA ASP A 609 16.01 0.85 3.20
C ASP A 609 15.70 -0.64 3.41
N GLY A 610 14.82 -1.00 4.35
CA GLY A 610 14.60 -2.39 4.76
C GLY A 610 13.18 -2.72 5.22
N LYS A 611 13.06 -3.83 5.97
CA LYS A 611 11.78 -4.31 6.52
C LYS A 611 11.71 -4.09 8.02
N PHE A 612 10.50 -3.89 8.53
CA PHE A 612 10.20 -3.95 9.96
C PHE A 612 10.73 -5.25 10.56
N SER A 613 11.39 -5.16 11.72
CA SER A 613 11.95 -6.32 12.41
C SER A 613 11.99 -6.11 13.91
N LYS A 614 11.11 -6.80 14.62
CA LYS A 614 11.05 -6.75 16.09
C LYS A 614 12.32 -7.33 16.74
N SER A 615 12.86 -8.43 16.20
CA SER A 615 14.06 -9.07 16.73
C SER A 615 15.31 -8.20 16.59
N ARG A 616 15.39 -7.38 15.53
CA ARG A 616 16.49 -6.43 15.31
C ARG A 616 16.21 -5.02 15.83
N GLY A 617 15.03 -4.77 16.43
CA GLY A 617 14.63 -3.43 16.88
C GLY A 617 14.56 -2.39 15.75
N VAL A 618 14.23 -2.82 14.53
CA VAL A 618 14.13 -1.96 13.35
C VAL A 618 12.67 -1.66 13.03
N GLY A 619 12.34 -0.38 12.95
CA GLY A 619 11.01 0.11 12.60
C GLY A 619 10.19 0.59 13.80
N VAL A 620 9.14 1.35 13.49
CA VAL A 620 8.18 1.88 14.46
C VAL A 620 7.03 0.89 14.64
N PHE A 621 6.78 0.48 15.89
CA PHE A 621 5.63 -0.33 16.28
C PHE A 621 4.52 0.55 16.84
N GLY A 622 3.27 0.07 16.81
CA GLY A 622 2.10 0.86 17.17
C GLY A 622 2.12 1.37 18.62
N ASP A 623 2.67 0.59 19.54
CA ASP A 623 2.92 0.98 20.93
C ASP A 623 3.97 2.09 21.04
N MET A 624 5.03 2.01 20.24
CA MET A 624 6.13 2.97 20.24
C MET A 624 5.79 4.31 19.57
N ALA A 625 4.81 4.31 18.64
CA ALA A 625 4.38 5.53 17.95
C ALA A 625 3.86 6.59 18.96
N MET A 626 3.20 6.12 20.02
CA MET A 626 2.66 6.96 21.11
C MET A 626 3.75 7.75 21.83
N ASP A 627 4.91 7.13 22.04
CA ASP A 627 6.03 7.68 22.82
C ASP A 627 6.92 8.65 22.02
N THR A 628 6.61 8.89 20.74
CA THR A 628 7.38 9.80 19.89
C THR A 628 7.04 11.26 20.15
N GLY A 629 5.90 11.52 20.78
CA GLY A 629 5.29 12.84 20.91
C GLY A 629 4.81 13.43 19.57
N ILE A 630 4.80 12.65 18.49
CA ILE A 630 4.18 13.03 17.22
C ILE A 630 2.70 12.64 17.31
N PRO A 631 1.74 13.57 17.12
CA PRO A 631 0.32 13.26 17.22
C PRO A 631 -0.14 12.17 16.25
N ALA A 632 -1.12 11.37 16.65
CA ALA A 632 -1.68 10.29 15.83
C ALA A 632 -2.09 10.76 14.42
N ASP A 633 -2.74 11.91 14.29
CA ASP A 633 -3.16 12.44 12.99
C ASP A 633 -1.99 12.73 12.03
N VAL A 634 -0.81 13.08 12.53
CA VAL A 634 0.40 13.27 11.70
C VAL A 634 0.88 11.92 11.16
N TRP A 635 0.84 10.87 11.98
CA TRP A 635 1.09 9.50 11.52
C TRP A 635 0.07 9.04 10.48
N ARG A 636 -1.21 9.27 10.74
CA ARG A 636 -2.29 8.93 9.80
C ARG A 636 -2.09 9.62 8.46
N PHE A 637 -1.86 10.94 8.47
CA PHE A 637 -1.59 11.72 7.26
C PHE A 637 -0.45 11.11 6.45
N TYR A 638 0.70 10.91 7.07
CA TYR A 638 1.89 10.48 6.34
C TYR A 638 1.76 9.06 5.79
N LEU A 639 1.21 8.14 6.59
CA LEU A 639 0.97 6.76 6.15
C LEU A 639 -0.05 6.69 5.02
N LEU A 640 -1.10 7.52 5.05
CA LEU A 640 -2.11 7.60 3.99
C LEU A 640 -1.57 8.30 2.73
N TYR A 641 -0.68 9.30 2.90
CA TYR A 641 0.02 9.97 1.81
C TYR A 641 0.94 9.02 1.04
N LEU A 642 1.54 8.05 1.74
CA LEU A 642 2.41 7.01 1.17
C LEU A 642 1.73 5.62 1.12
N ARG A 643 0.41 5.56 1.10
CA ARG A 643 -0.30 4.27 1.11
C ARG A 643 0.16 3.39 -0.06
N PRO A 644 0.63 2.15 0.18
CA PRO A 644 1.18 1.28 -0.86
C PRO A 644 0.06 0.63 -1.71
N GLU A 645 -0.47 1.37 -2.68
CA GLU A 645 -1.60 0.92 -3.51
C GLU A 645 -1.18 0.10 -4.73
N GLY A 646 -0.23 0.60 -5.52
CA GLY A 646 0.22 -0.05 -6.77
C GLY A 646 1.55 -0.79 -6.65
N GLN A 647 2.41 -0.36 -5.72
CA GLN A 647 3.73 -0.91 -5.45
C GLN A 647 4.07 -0.74 -3.96
N ASP A 648 5.10 -1.45 -3.51
CA ASP A 648 5.66 -1.25 -2.18
C ASP A 648 6.06 0.22 -1.97
N SER A 649 5.89 0.72 -0.76
CA SER A 649 6.32 2.07 -0.35
C SER A 649 7.25 1.97 0.85
N SER A 650 8.10 2.97 1.09
CA SER A 650 9.00 3.00 2.24
C SER A 650 8.68 4.17 3.16
N PHE A 651 8.52 3.89 4.45
CA PHE A 651 8.48 4.94 5.46
C PHE A 651 9.87 5.56 5.60
N CYS A 652 9.98 6.90 5.54
CA CYS A 652 11.22 7.60 5.76
C CYS A 652 11.04 8.79 6.72
N TRP A 653 11.90 8.88 7.73
CA TRP A 653 11.82 9.95 8.73
C TRP A 653 12.03 11.35 8.15
N SER A 654 12.96 11.51 7.20
CA SER A 654 13.22 12.79 6.55
C SER A 654 12.04 13.25 5.69
N ASP A 655 11.39 12.31 4.99
CA ASP A 655 10.22 12.61 4.16
C ASP A 655 8.97 12.86 5.01
N LEU A 656 8.79 12.18 6.15
CA LEU A 656 7.76 12.54 7.15
C LEU A 656 7.87 14.01 7.56
N MET A 657 9.10 14.45 7.91
CA MET A 657 9.37 15.83 8.28
C MET A 657 9.06 16.79 7.13
N LEU A 658 9.54 16.47 5.93
CA LEU A 658 9.34 17.28 4.72
C LEU A 658 7.85 17.46 4.43
N LYS A 659 7.06 16.37 4.39
CA LYS A 659 5.63 16.43 4.08
C LYS A 659 4.81 17.07 5.19
N ASN A 660 5.15 16.87 6.46
CA ASN A 660 4.53 17.62 7.56
C ASN A 660 4.75 19.13 7.38
N ASN A 661 5.99 19.55 7.17
CA ASN A 661 6.32 20.97 7.13
C ASN A 661 5.78 21.64 5.85
N ALA A 662 5.84 20.95 4.71
CA ALA A 662 5.38 21.48 3.42
C ALA A 662 3.85 21.42 3.28
N GLU A 663 3.24 20.25 3.45
CA GLU A 663 1.82 20.05 3.14
C GLU A 663 0.89 20.38 4.32
N LEU A 664 1.25 19.96 5.54
CA LEU A 664 0.43 20.25 6.71
C LEU A 664 0.63 21.68 7.20
N LEU A 665 1.86 22.08 7.50
CA LEU A 665 2.12 23.38 8.10
C LEU A 665 1.99 24.53 7.08
N ASN A 666 2.73 24.47 5.96
CA ASN A 666 2.83 25.59 5.01
C ASN A 666 1.68 25.68 4.00
N ASN A 667 0.93 24.60 3.76
CA ASN A 667 -0.21 24.57 2.87
C ASN A 667 -1.55 24.53 3.63
N LEU A 668 -1.96 23.35 4.11
CA LEU A 668 -3.28 23.13 4.72
C LEU A 668 -3.52 23.99 5.97
N GLY A 669 -2.59 23.92 6.92
CA GLY A 669 -2.62 24.66 8.17
C GLY A 669 -2.53 26.16 7.96
N ASN A 670 -1.61 26.62 7.11
CA ASN A 670 -1.50 28.04 6.76
C ASN A 670 -2.81 28.59 6.20
N PHE A 671 -3.46 27.88 5.29
CA PHE A 671 -4.74 28.30 4.73
C PHE A 671 -5.82 28.44 5.80
N ILE A 672 -6.07 27.37 6.56
CA ILE A 672 -7.16 27.33 7.56
C ILE A 672 -6.91 28.35 8.66
N ASN A 673 -5.67 28.46 9.15
CA ASN A 673 -5.29 29.43 10.18
C ASN A 673 -5.55 30.86 9.69
N ARG A 674 -5.16 31.21 8.45
CA ARG A 674 -5.38 32.55 7.89
C ARG A 674 -6.86 32.85 7.70
N ALA A 675 -7.62 31.90 7.17
CA ALA A 675 -9.06 32.05 6.95
C ALA A 675 -9.79 32.38 8.27
N GLY A 676 -9.56 31.59 9.32
CA GLY A 676 -10.14 31.85 10.64
C GLY A 676 -9.60 33.12 11.29
N MET A 677 -8.29 33.37 11.21
CA MET A 677 -7.65 34.55 11.80
C MET A 677 -8.18 35.85 11.20
N PHE A 678 -8.44 35.92 9.90
CA PHE A 678 -9.01 37.12 9.28
C PHE A 678 -10.43 37.41 9.77
N VAL A 679 -11.28 36.39 9.97
CA VAL A 679 -12.61 36.57 10.58
C VAL A 679 -12.48 37.16 11.99
N CYS A 680 -11.63 36.57 12.84
CA CYS A 680 -11.43 37.04 14.21
C CYS A 680 -10.84 38.45 14.27
N LYS A 681 -9.79 38.71 13.49
CA LYS A 681 -9.01 39.95 13.57
C LYS A 681 -9.71 41.14 12.95
N PHE A 682 -10.38 40.95 11.81
CA PHE A 682 -10.91 42.06 11.01
C PHE A 682 -12.43 42.22 11.11
N PHE A 683 -13.14 41.17 11.50
CA PHE A 683 -14.62 41.15 11.52
C PHE A 683 -15.18 40.72 12.89
N GLY A 684 -14.41 40.87 13.97
CA GLY A 684 -14.88 40.63 15.34
C GLY A 684 -15.38 39.20 15.59
N GLY A 685 -14.78 38.21 14.90
CA GLY A 685 -15.17 36.81 15.01
C GLY A 685 -16.50 36.47 14.33
N THR A 686 -17.01 37.36 13.46
CA THR A 686 -18.28 37.16 12.75
C THR A 686 -18.02 37.10 11.25
N VAL A 687 -18.58 36.09 10.57
CA VAL A 687 -18.40 35.90 9.13
C VAL A 687 -19.01 37.11 8.38
N PRO A 688 -18.22 37.82 7.55
CA PRO A 688 -18.67 39.00 6.82
C PRO A 688 -19.66 38.66 5.69
N SER A 689 -20.31 39.69 5.15
CA SER A 689 -21.14 39.54 3.94
C SER A 689 -20.26 39.15 2.74
N MET A 690 -20.79 38.31 1.86
CA MET A 690 -20.08 37.77 0.69
C MET A 690 -20.81 38.19 -0.59
N VAL A 691 -20.28 39.22 -1.25
CA VAL A 691 -20.75 39.66 -2.57
C VAL A 691 -19.79 39.11 -3.62
N LEU A 692 -20.21 38.04 -4.29
CA LEU A 692 -19.36 37.22 -5.17
C LEU A 692 -19.09 37.92 -6.51
N ALA A 693 -17.81 38.18 -6.77
CA ALA A 693 -17.30 38.59 -8.07
C ALA A 693 -17.12 37.36 -9.01
N PRO A 694 -16.94 37.56 -10.34
CA PRO A 694 -16.76 36.45 -11.28
C PRO A 694 -15.62 35.48 -10.91
N GLU A 695 -14.51 35.98 -10.38
CA GLU A 695 -13.38 35.18 -9.91
C GLU A 695 -13.74 34.31 -8.69
N ASP A 696 -14.64 34.78 -7.81
CA ASP A 696 -15.11 33.99 -6.67
C ASP A 696 -15.97 32.83 -7.16
N LYS A 697 -16.88 33.10 -8.09
CA LYS A 697 -17.75 32.09 -8.68
C LYS A 697 -16.94 30.99 -9.39
N ARG A 698 -15.87 31.38 -10.10
CA ARG A 698 -14.91 30.43 -10.70
C ARG A 698 -14.20 29.59 -9.63
N LEU A 699 -13.77 30.20 -8.52
CA LEU A 699 -13.18 29.46 -7.41
C LEU A 699 -14.16 28.45 -6.80
N LEU A 700 -15.43 28.85 -6.56
CA LEU A 700 -16.46 27.94 -6.05
C LEU A 700 -16.65 26.72 -6.96
N ALA A 701 -16.65 26.95 -8.27
CA ALA A 701 -16.74 25.87 -9.26
C ALA A 701 -15.49 24.98 -9.28
N ARG A 702 -14.28 25.55 -9.19
CA ARG A 702 -13.03 24.78 -9.08
C ARG A 702 -13.02 23.90 -7.83
N VAL A 703 -13.40 24.44 -6.67
CA VAL A 703 -13.51 23.68 -5.41
C VAL A 703 -14.55 22.57 -5.52
N THR A 704 -15.69 22.84 -6.16
CA THR A 704 -16.72 21.82 -6.42
C THR A 704 -16.20 20.70 -7.33
N LEU A 705 -15.40 21.03 -8.35
CA LEU A 705 -14.79 20.03 -9.22
C LEU A 705 -13.79 19.13 -8.47
N GLU A 706 -12.92 19.71 -7.65
CA GLU A 706 -11.99 18.97 -6.80
C GLU A 706 -12.73 18.08 -5.79
N LEU A 707 -13.85 18.56 -5.24
CA LEU A 707 -14.73 17.75 -4.38
C LEU A 707 -15.36 16.58 -5.13
N HIS A 708 -15.81 16.78 -6.37
CA HIS A 708 -16.27 15.67 -7.22
C HIS A 708 -15.15 14.64 -7.48
N GLN A 709 -13.92 15.10 -7.76
CA GLN A 709 -12.77 14.21 -7.96
C GLN A 709 -12.44 13.42 -6.69
N TYR A 710 -12.44 14.07 -5.52
CA TYR A 710 -12.30 13.42 -4.22
C TYR A 710 -13.33 12.29 -4.04
N HIS A 711 -14.59 12.55 -4.38
CA HIS A 711 -15.65 11.53 -4.31
C HIS A 711 -15.40 10.36 -5.26
N GLN A 712 -15.08 10.64 -6.53
CA GLN A 712 -14.80 9.61 -7.54
C GLN A 712 -13.63 8.71 -7.12
N LEU A 713 -12.62 9.28 -6.49
CA LEU A 713 -11.44 8.56 -6.00
C LEU A 713 -11.81 7.67 -4.80
N LEU A 714 -12.46 8.22 -3.75
CA LEU A 714 -12.80 7.43 -2.56
C LEU A 714 -13.90 6.39 -2.80
N GLU A 715 -14.86 6.63 -3.69
CA GLU A 715 -15.84 5.61 -4.11
C GLU A 715 -15.17 4.37 -4.72
N ARG A 716 -13.97 4.54 -5.31
CA ARG A 716 -13.11 3.48 -5.84
C ARG A 716 -11.95 3.13 -4.92
N VAL A 717 -11.98 3.61 -3.67
CA VAL A 717 -10.97 3.36 -2.62
C VAL A 717 -9.55 3.77 -3.03
N ARG A 718 -9.42 4.84 -3.84
CA ARG A 718 -8.16 5.52 -4.18
C ARG A 718 -7.81 6.53 -3.09
N ILE A 719 -7.46 6.00 -1.91
CA ILE A 719 -7.31 6.77 -0.68
C ILE A 719 -6.15 7.77 -0.78
N ARG A 720 -5.02 7.33 -1.37
CA ARG A 720 -3.82 8.15 -1.53
C ARG A 720 -4.09 9.40 -2.37
N ASP A 721 -4.75 9.21 -3.52
CA ASP A 721 -4.96 10.29 -4.48
C ASP A 721 -6.06 11.25 -4.02
N ALA A 722 -7.09 10.75 -3.32
CA ALA A 722 -8.13 11.60 -2.73
C ALA A 722 -7.57 12.55 -1.66
N LEU A 723 -6.53 12.15 -0.91
CA LEU A 723 -5.85 13.07 0.02
C LEU A 723 -5.22 14.26 -0.72
N ARG A 724 -4.73 14.06 -1.94
CA ARG A 724 -4.13 15.13 -2.75
C ARG A 724 -5.17 16.17 -3.19
N CYS A 725 -6.43 15.78 -3.42
CA CYS A 725 -7.52 16.74 -3.68
C CYS A 725 -7.75 17.69 -2.50
N ILE A 726 -7.67 17.19 -1.25
CA ILE A 726 -7.75 18.05 -0.04
C ILE A 726 -6.62 19.09 -0.05
N LEU A 727 -5.38 18.65 -0.32
CA LEU A 727 -4.21 19.52 -0.39
C LEU A 727 -4.28 20.51 -1.58
N SER A 728 -4.92 20.12 -2.68
CA SER A 728 -5.17 20.97 -3.85
C SER A 728 -6.15 22.10 -3.51
N ILE A 729 -7.27 21.78 -2.86
CA ILE A 729 -8.25 22.77 -2.41
C ILE A 729 -7.61 23.79 -1.46
N SER A 730 -6.77 23.36 -0.51
CA SER A 730 -6.06 24.30 0.36
C SER A 730 -5.05 25.16 -0.39
N ARG A 731 -4.39 24.63 -1.43
CA ARG A 731 -3.48 25.39 -2.29
C ARG A 731 -4.22 26.46 -3.09
N HIS A 732 -5.36 26.12 -3.68
CA HIS A 732 -6.24 27.10 -4.32
C HIS A 732 -6.70 28.19 -3.34
N GLY A 733 -7.04 27.80 -2.11
CA GLY A 733 -7.39 28.73 -1.05
C GLY A 733 -6.25 29.68 -0.66
N ASN A 734 -5.02 29.16 -0.53
CA ASN A 734 -3.83 29.97 -0.27
C ASN A 734 -3.58 30.98 -1.41
N GLN A 735 -3.64 30.54 -2.67
CA GLN A 735 -3.47 31.40 -3.84
C GLN A 735 -4.55 32.48 -3.89
N TYR A 736 -5.81 32.12 -3.66
CA TYR A 736 -6.93 33.04 -3.64
C TYR A 736 -6.76 34.14 -2.58
N ILE A 737 -6.40 33.76 -1.36
CA ILE A 737 -6.07 34.71 -0.30
C ILE A 737 -4.88 35.60 -0.71
N GLN A 738 -3.86 35.01 -1.32
CA GLN A 738 -2.63 35.72 -1.67
C GLN A 738 -2.83 36.79 -2.74
N VAL A 739 -3.55 36.47 -3.82
CA VAL A 739 -3.80 37.40 -4.93
C VAL A 739 -4.73 38.54 -4.52
N ASN A 740 -5.68 38.28 -3.60
CA ASN A 740 -6.64 39.30 -3.17
C ASN A 740 -6.14 40.18 -2.02
N GLU A 741 -5.11 39.76 -1.28
CA GLU A 741 -4.50 40.51 -0.17
C GLU A 741 -5.52 41.13 0.82
N PRO A 742 -6.48 40.35 1.40
CA PRO A 742 -7.55 40.90 2.24
C PRO A 742 -7.03 41.66 3.47
N TRP A 743 -5.85 41.32 4.00
CA TRP A 743 -5.20 42.04 5.11
C TRP A 743 -4.69 43.44 4.75
N LYS A 744 -4.52 43.74 3.46
CA LYS A 744 -4.25 45.08 2.96
C LYS A 744 -5.54 45.79 2.60
N ARG A 745 -6.41 45.14 1.80
CA ARG A 745 -7.68 45.74 1.33
C ARG A 745 -8.64 46.14 2.45
N ILE A 746 -8.61 45.45 3.58
CA ILE A 746 -9.40 45.85 4.76
C ILE A 746 -9.10 47.27 5.28
N LYS A 747 -7.92 47.83 4.94
CA LYS A 747 -7.50 49.19 5.31
C LYS A 747 -7.84 50.24 4.24
N GLY A 748 -8.42 49.81 3.11
CA GLY A 748 -8.80 50.68 2.00
C GLY A 748 -10.19 51.29 2.16
N GLY A 749 -10.76 51.74 1.03
CA GLY A 749 -12.10 52.31 0.95
C GLY A 749 -13.22 51.27 1.15
N GLU A 750 -14.47 51.69 0.98
CA GLU A 750 -15.63 50.82 1.18
C GLU A 750 -15.63 49.59 0.27
N GLU A 751 -15.32 49.77 -1.02
CA GLU A 751 -15.21 48.67 -2.00
C GLU A 751 -14.11 47.67 -1.62
N ASP A 752 -12.93 48.14 -1.20
CA ASP A 752 -11.83 47.29 -0.77
C ASP A 752 -12.18 46.49 0.49
N ARG A 753 -12.89 47.12 1.44
CA ARG A 753 -13.37 46.47 2.67
C ARG A 753 -14.42 45.42 2.37
N GLN A 754 -15.35 45.70 1.45
CA GLN A 754 -16.33 44.72 0.99
C GLN A 754 -15.65 43.53 0.32
N ARG A 755 -14.66 43.78 -0.55
CA ARG A 755 -13.87 42.73 -1.20
C ARG A 755 -13.10 41.88 -0.19
N ALA A 756 -12.44 42.51 0.79
CA ALA A 756 -11.78 41.80 1.89
C ALA A 756 -12.77 40.95 2.70
N GLY A 757 -14.00 41.43 2.89
CA GLY A 757 -15.12 40.70 3.47
C GLY A 757 -15.46 39.45 2.66
N THR A 758 -15.77 39.59 1.36
CA THR A 758 -16.10 38.45 0.49
C THR A 758 -15.00 37.40 0.51
N VAL A 759 -13.73 37.80 0.33
CA VAL A 759 -12.59 36.87 0.32
C VAL A 759 -12.47 36.11 1.63
N THR A 760 -12.63 36.81 2.75
CA THR A 760 -12.56 36.20 4.08
C THR A 760 -13.71 35.21 4.31
N GLY A 761 -14.94 35.58 3.92
CA GLY A 761 -16.12 34.73 4.04
C GLY A 761 -16.05 33.46 3.17
N VAL A 762 -15.58 33.58 1.92
CA VAL A 762 -15.38 32.44 1.02
C VAL A 762 -14.27 31.53 1.57
N ALA A 763 -13.15 32.09 2.00
CA ALA A 763 -12.03 31.32 2.54
C ALA A 763 -12.39 30.53 3.81
N VAL A 764 -13.14 31.11 4.75
CA VAL A 764 -13.54 30.38 5.97
C VAL A 764 -14.56 29.27 5.68
N ASN A 765 -15.40 29.42 4.65
CA ASN A 765 -16.27 28.36 4.17
C ASN A 765 -15.49 27.23 3.48
N MET A 766 -14.42 27.54 2.74
CA MET A 766 -13.51 26.51 2.21
C MET A 766 -12.82 25.76 3.36
N ALA A 767 -12.39 26.45 4.41
CA ALA A 767 -11.85 25.81 5.61
C ALA A 767 -12.89 24.90 6.30
N SER A 768 -14.17 25.30 6.30
CA SER A 768 -15.28 24.47 6.77
C SER A 768 -15.43 23.18 5.96
N LEU A 769 -15.43 23.27 4.62
CA LEU A 769 -15.46 22.09 3.75
C LEU A 769 -14.24 21.18 3.98
N LEU A 770 -13.04 21.75 4.05
CA LEU A 770 -11.80 21.00 4.30
C LEU A 770 -11.86 20.26 5.63
N ALA A 771 -12.48 20.83 6.67
CA ALA A 771 -12.67 20.13 7.94
C ALA A 771 -13.46 18.81 7.75
N VAL A 772 -14.52 18.83 6.93
CA VAL A 772 -15.33 17.63 6.65
C VAL A 772 -14.55 16.63 5.80
N MET A 773 -13.93 17.08 4.70
CA MET A 773 -13.15 16.21 3.80
C MET A 773 -11.94 15.57 4.48
N LEU A 774 -11.35 16.26 5.46
CA LEU A 774 -10.18 15.79 6.20
C LEU A 774 -10.54 14.75 7.27
N GLN A 775 -11.80 14.67 7.71
CA GLN A 775 -12.17 13.80 8.83
C GLN A 775 -11.83 12.31 8.62
N PRO A 776 -11.97 11.72 7.42
CA PRO A 776 -11.49 10.36 7.16
C PRO A 776 -9.99 10.16 7.40
N TYR A 777 -9.19 11.22 7.23
CA TYR A 777 -7.73 11.16 7.26
C TYR A 777 -7.16 11.58 8.60
N MET A 778 -7.60 12.71 9.14
CA MET A 778 -7.11 13.33 10.38
C MET A 778 -8.31 13.75 11.25
N PRO A 779 -8.95 12.79 11.94
CA PRO A 779 -10.21 13.04 12.65
C PRO A 779 -10.08 14.03 13.81
N SER A 780 -8.94 14.05 14.50
CA SER A 780 -8.71 14.96 15.63
C SER A 780 -8.55 16.41 15.15
N ILE A 781 -7.79 16.60 14.06
CA ILE A 781 -7.61 17.91 13.42
C ILE A 781 -8.92 18.39 12.80
N SER A 782 -9.67 17.51 12.14
CA SER A 782 -11.01 17.84 11.66
C SER A 782 -11.91 18.37 12.78
N SER A 783 -11.95 17.67 13.92
CA SER A 783 -12.71 18.12 15.10
C SER A 783 -12.19 19.44 15.66
N ALA A 784 -10.87 19.67 15.65
CA ALA A 784 -10.29 20.93 16.10
C ALA A 784 -10.73 22.09 15.20
N ILE A 785 -10.70 21.93 13.87
CA ILE A 785 -11.17 22.94 12.92
C ILE A 785 -12.66 23.22 13.13
N GLN A 786 -13.48 22.17 13.28
CA GLN A 786 -14.91 22.31 13.55
C GLN A 786 -15.18 23.10 14.83
N GLY A 787 -14.44 22.82 15.90
CA GLY A 787 -14.55 23.55 17.17
C GLY A 787 -14.12 25.02 17.06
N GLN A 788 -12.99 25.29 16.38
CA GLN A 788 -12.48 26.65 16.16
C GLN A 788 -13.43 27.48 15.30
N LEU A 789 -14.05 26.89 14.26
CA LEU A 789 -14.97 27.59 13.37
C LEU A 789 -16.45 27.52 13.83
N ARG A 790 -16.73 26.74 14.89
CA ARG A 790 -18.08 26.43 15.39
C ARG A 790 -19.01 25.94 14.28
N ILE A 791 -18.53 25.00 13.48
CA ILE A 791 -19.30 24.43 12.37
C ILE A 791 -20.54 23.73 12.95
N PRO A 792 -21.77 24.04 12.47
CA PRO A 792 -22.97 23.38 12.94
C PRO A 792 -22.88 21.85 12.73
N PRO A 793 -23.28 21.02 13.71
CA PRO A 793 -23.22 19.56 13.56
C PRO A 793 -24.01 19.02 12.36
N ASP A 794 -25.07 19.72 11.94
CA ASP A 794 -25.88 19.34 10.78
C ASP A 794 -25.17 19.56 9.44
N CYS A 795 -24.10 20.36 9.42
CA CYS A 795 -23.25 20.55 8.25
C CYS A 795 -22.19 19.44 8.12
N PHE A 796 -22.12 18.49 9.05
CA PHE A 796 -21.13 17.42 9.05
C PHE A 796 -21.57 16.24 8.17
N VAL A 797 -21.82 16.55 6.90
CA VAL A 797 -22.19 15.64 5.83
C VAL A 797 -21.43 16.05 4.57
N LEU A 798 -21.01 15.07 3.76
CA LEU A 798 -20.25 15.34 2.55
C LEU A 798 -21.12 15.13 1.31
N THR A 799 -21.57 16.25 0.75
CA THR A 799 -22.31 16.31 -0.52
C THR A 799 -21.37 16.54 -1.69
N HIS A 800 -21.87 16.37 -2.91
CA HIS A 800 -21.10 16.63 -4.13
C HIS A 800 -20.84 18.11 -4.42
N THR A 801 -21.58 19.03 -3.79
CA THR A 801 -21.48 20.47 -4.06
C THR A 801 -20.83 21.25 -2.91
N PHE A 802 -19.98 22.23 -3.25
CA PHE A 802 -19.46 23.17 -2.26
C PHE A 802 -20.53 24.18 -1.84
N THR A 803 -20.97 24.08 -0.59
CA THR A 803 -22.13 24.82 -0.06
C THR A 803 -21.69 25.81 1.02
N CYS A 804 -22.34 26.98 1.09
CA CYS A 804 -22.10 27.95 2.15
C CYS A 804 -22.63 27.42 3.49
N THR A 805 -21.73 26.89 4.32
CA THR A 805 -22.05 26.32 5.64
C THR A 805 -21.94 27.34 6.77
N LEU A 806 -21.15 28.39 6.57
CA LEU A 806 -20.95 29.49 7.50
C LEU A 806 -21.49 30.78 6.85
N PRO A 807 -22.78 31.10 7.03
CA PRO A 807 -23.40 32.27 6.42
C PRO A 807 -22.92 33.58 7.07
N HIS A 808 -23.23 34.70 6.44
CA HIS A 808 -23.03 36.02 7.05
C HIS A 808 -23.68 36.07 8.44
N GLY A 809 -22.95 36.62 9.42
CA GLY A 809 -23.41 36.71 10.81
C GLY A 809 -23.06 35.49 11.67
N HIS A 810 -22.57 34.40 11.08
CA HIS A 810 -22.06 33.25 11.83
C HIS A 810 -20.88 33.64 12.72
N ARG A 811 -20.88 33.21 13.99
CA ARG A 811 -19.77 33.49 14.92
C ARG A 811 -18.82 32.30 14.99
N VAL A 812 -17.55 32.54 14.64
CA VAL A 812 -16.47 31.57 14.85
C VAL A 812 -16.00 31.59 16.31
N GLY A 813 -15.29 30.54 16.71
CA GLY A 813 -14.63 30.45 18.01
C GLY A 813 -13.23 31.07 18.00
N THR A 814 -12.40 30.64 18.95
CA THR A 814 -11.00 31.05 19.03
C THR A 814 -10.17 30.19 18.07
N VAL A 815 -9.41 30.84 17.20
CA VAL A 815 -8.54 30.16 16.24
C VAL A 815 -7.15 29.95 16.82
N SER A 816 -6.55 28.79 16.55
CA SER A 816 -5.21 28.44 17.02
C SER A 816 -4.48 27.60 15.97
N PRO A 817 -3.13 27.70 15.88
CA PRO A 817 -2.36 26.89 14.95
C PRO A 817 -2.65 25.39 15.07
N LEU A 818 -2.96 24.75 13.94
CA LEU A 818 -3.34 23.33 13.88
C LEU A 818 -2.15 22.36 13.91
N PHE A 819 -1.03 22.76 13.32
CA PHE A 819 0.15 21.90 13.14
C PHE A 819 1.39 22.54 13.73
N GLN A 820 2.30 21.69 14.18
CA GLN A 820 3.62 22.09 14.64
C GLN A 820 4.68 21.65 13.63
N LYS A 821 5.75 22.44 13.54
CA LYS A 821 6.91 22.08 12.73
C LYS A 821 7.61 20.87 13.35
N LEU A 822 8.01 19.93 12.48
CA LEU A 822 8.91 18.86 12.88
C LEU A 822 10.35 19.33 12.68
N GLU A 823 11.12 19.38 13.76
CA GLU A 823 12.50 19.87 13.77
C GLU A 823 13.49 18.77 13.36
N PRO A 824 14.52 19.08 12.54
CA PRO A 824 15.49 18.11 12.05
C PRO A 824 16.17 17.30 13.16
N GLU A 825 16.55 17.94 14.27
CA GLU A 825 17.27 17.30 15.37
C GLU A 825 16.40 16.24 16.06
N ARG A 826 15.10 16.55 16.23
CA ARG A 826 14.13 15.62 16.81
C ARG A 826 13.90 14.42 15.89
N ILE A 827 13.80 14.67 14.59
CA ILE A 827 13.56 13.62 13.59
C ILE A 827 14.76 12.68 13.47
N GLU A 828 15.97 13.22 13.47
CA GLU A 828 17.18 12.41 13.46
C GLU A 828 17.34 11.57 14.75
N ALA A 829 16.96 12.12 15.91
CA ALA A 829 16.93 11.37 17.17
C ALA A 829 15.95 10.19 17.12
N LEU A 830 14.75 10.38 16.56
CA LEU A 830 13.76 9.32 16.38
C LEU A 830 14.23 8.30 15.33
N ARG A 831 14.80 8.74 14.21
CA ARG A 831 15.38 7.85 13.19
C ARG A 831 16.43 6.92 13.78
N LYS A 832 17.35 7.44 14.59
CA LYS A 832 18.36 6.64 15.32
C LYS A 832 17.72 5.67 16.31
N ARG A 833 16.71 6.11 17.07
CA ARG A 833 15.98 5.25 18.04
C ARG A 833 15.38 4.01 17.38
N PHE A 834 14.84 4.15 16.17
CA PHE A 834 14.13 3.08 15.47
C PHE A 834 14.92 2.42 14.32
N GLY A 835 16.22 2.72 14.19
CA GLY A 835 17.09 2.21 13.13
C GLY A 835 17.80 0.87 13.44
N GLY A 836 17.53 0.25 14.59
CA GLY A 836 18.16 -1.02 15.01
C GLY A 836 19.57 -0.90 15.62
N GLY A 837 20.11 0.32 15.76
CA GLY A 837 21.45 0.58 16.29
C GLY A 837 21.54 0.70 17.82
N GLN A 838 20.42 0.71 18.54
CA GLN A 838 20.41 0.75 20.00
C GLN A 838 20.15 -0.64 20.56
N ALA A 839 21.21 -1.27 21.10
CA ALA A 839 21.08 -2.46 21.93
C ALA A 839 20.10 -2.16 23.09
N LYS A 840 19.28 -3.16 23.45
CA LYS A 840 18.32 -3.14 24.57
C LYS A 840 18.85 -2.29 25.73
N GLN A 841 18.32 -1.09 25.92
CA GLN A 841 18.40 -0.45 27.24
C GLN A 841 17.57 -1.32 28.18
N THR A 842 18.25 -2.01 29.08
CA THR A 842 17.62 -2.70 30.21
C THR A 842 16.73 -1.67 30.93
N PRO A 843 15.46 -1.98 31.24
CA PRO A 843 14.66 -1.09 32.06
C PRO A 843 15.42 -0.81 33.37
N PRO A 844 15.40 0.43 33.90
CA PRO A 844 15.95 0.68 35.22
C PRO A 844 15.26 -0.26 36.21
N ALA A 845 16.05 -0.89 37.09
CA ALA A 845 15.53 -1.77 38.12
C ALA A 845 14.41 -1.05 38.90
N PRO A 846 13.29 -1.73 39.22
CA PRO A 846 12.25 -1.12 40.03
C PRO A 846 12.87 -0.64 41.35
N GLN A 847 12.69 0.65 41.64
CA GLN A 847 13.10 1.18 42.94
C GLN A 847 12.37 0.41 44.03
N PRO A 848 13.06 0.03 45.12
CA PRO A 848 12.40 -0.60 46.26
C PRO A 848 11.30 0.33 46.77
N PRO A 849 10.15 -0.24 47.18
CA PRO A 849 9.03 0.57 47.68
C PRO A 849 9.50 1.44 48.85
N PRO A 850 9.03 2.70 48.95
CA PRO A 850 9.31 3.53 50.10
C PRO A 850 8.81 2.83 51.36
N ALA A 851 9.62 2.87 52.42
CA ALA A 851 9.30 2.27 53.71
C ALA A 851 7.92 2.77 54.20
N PRO A 852 7.09 1.89 54.77
CA PRO A 852 5.76 2.26 55.24
C PRO A 852 5.87 3.35 56.31
N GLN A 853 5.23 4.50 56.04
CA GLN A 853 5.07 5.55 57.04
C GLN A 853 4.09 5.06 58.13
N PRO A 854 4.33 5.39 59.41
CA PRO A 854 3.45 5.00 60.50
C PRO A 854 2.07 5.66 60.36
N PRO A 855 0.98 4.98 60.77
CA PRO A 855 -0.38 5.45 60.58
C PRO A 855 -0.63 6.77 61.31
N GLN A 856 -1.01 7.81 60.56
CA GLN A 856 -1.54 9.05 61.12
C GLN A 856 -3.01 8.85 61.49
N GLN A 857 -3.33 9.25 62.73
CA GLN A 857 -4.65 9.18 63.34
C GLN A 857 -5.67 10.03 62.56
N GLU A 858 -6.78 9.40 62.16
CA GLU A 858 -7.97 10.10 61.68
C GLU A 858 -8.62 10.89 62.83
N LEU A 859 -8.64 12.22 62.70
CA LEU A 859 -9.50 13.09 63.50
C LEU A 859 -10.91 13.09 62.91
N ALA A 860 -11.84 12.51 63.66
CA ALA A 860 -13.27 12.60 63.43
C ALA A 860 -13.77 14.05 63.55
N ILE A 861 -14.45 14.53 62.51
CA ILE A 861 -15.33 15.71 62.61
C ILE A 861 -16.76 15.21 62.45
N ALA A 862 -17.51 15.35 63.53
CA ALA A 862 -18.92 15.02 63.65
C ALA A 862 -19.80 16.06 62.93
N THR A 863 -20.77 15.60 62.15
CA THR A 863 -21.94 16.39 61.77
C THR A 863 -23.19 15.60 62.12
N GLY A 864 -23.79 15.97 63.26
CA GLY A 864 -25.16 15.63 63.61
C GLY A 864 -26.03 16.88 63.47
N ASN A 865 -27.09 16.81 62.68
CA ASN A 865 -28.44 17.11 63.13
C ASN A 865 -29.50 16.86 62.05
N SER A 866 -30.62 16.34 62.56
CA SER A 866 -31.79 15.73 61.94
C SER A 866 -32.67 16.65 61.06
N PRO A 867 -33.64 16.09 60.31
CA PRO A 867 -34.65 16.86 59.57
C PRO A 867 -35.93 17.08 60.39
N GLU A 868 -36.50 18.28 60.34
CA GLU A 868 -37.87 18.57 60.79
C GLU A 868 -38.73 19.20 59.67
N VAL A 869 -39.87 18.53 59.49
CA VAL A 869 -41.17 18.84 58.88
C VAL A 869 -41.58 20.33 58.77
N LEU A 870 -42.09 20.76 57.59
CA LEU A 870 -43.42 21.39 57.36
C LEU A 870 -43.50 22.19 56.02
N ALA A 871 -44.44 21.75 55.18
CA ALA A 871 -45.41 22.43 54.30
C ALA A 871 -45.14 23.82 53.60
N PRO A 872 -45.86 24.11 52.49
CA PRO A 872 -45.46 25.06 51.45
C PRO A 872 -46.24 26.38 51.40
N HIS A 873 -45.63 27.44 50.87
CA HIS A 873 -46.21 28.64 50.22
C HIS A 873 -45.01 29.49 49.76
N GLY A 874 -44.92 30.20 48.64
CA GLY A 874 -45.86 30.68 47.64
C GLY A 874 -45.29 32.02 47.14
N LYS A 875 -45.00 32.11 45.84
CA LYS A 875 -44.97 33.30 44.95
C LYS A 875 -44.11 34.55 45.29
N GLN A 876 -43.60 35.13 44.17
CA GLN A 876 -43.05 36.49 43.94
C GLN A 876 -41.61 36.71 44.46
N GLN A 877 -40.62 37.11 43.66
CA GLN A 877 -40.54 37.81 42.37
C GLN A 877 -39.49 37.17 41.46
#